data_AF-A0A7S2C0X6-F1
#
_entry.id   AF-A0A7S2C0X6-F1
#
_cell.length_a   1.000
_cell.length_b   1.000
_cell.length_c   1.000
_cell.angle_alpha   90.00
_cell.angle_beta   90.00
_cell.angle_gamma   90.00
#
_symmetry.space_group_name_H-M   'P 1'
#
loop_
_entity.id
_entity.type
_entity.pdbx_description
1 polymer ?
#
loop_
_entity_poly.entity_id
_entity_poly.type
_entity_poly.pdbx_seq_one_letter_code
_entity_poly.pdbx_strand_id
1 'polypeptide(L)'
;MRALTNKPPLTEYQKNDVALASEWLEQTGEIHEELLPILWDQVGVRHDDYRKVTSILAKAGCIYLSENTQHGRRWVLPMRSVRASQDDGMGAWEEAKTADGVEVLRLFITLGLHQPAGLIESLLGWCGGLGQVVKVTDDGHGSDIAVHVAMEALPGVKDVLLQVRELAKPEGASEDDAAKGSGRYELSLEACGSKAERTTLWASLMSIKSLAMRHLDDFPGLANPIMGAGNAFFCCPGCASQKFADPTTWAIEDIEARAKVCEKCQESITLNTVTLGEFHGNPNPTILELNPHEAKELKFCGDKLRFGQPMEVNFALHTLLGLRDAEEVDRLRIGGEHAIIDEFIAWDAAQGGWETADADDLGWTDLDWLRYCAGNAAEVRFRESDSQYKPKEGGEEATTKAIAEKQERLAQQAKKEGVDIGRDSIDLNHFVKLPIAAAANLQRGHALALRLFTSRMGHKVNSALHFGCAPDRPHPYPATVILLNDAVWKLSAAQVEERHTLQRTHASLLEGARKAKDDGDDDEAARRMQQAKEVDAKYKSLECTTFWRSVFSCNPMEFKQRGCTEIGFMSVCKHKAAAKEHLRQIEMLRSGRSQDEENDEVYLPLAPGWNAHFASKDPGETQPKGKVPIEIPIHMFKILAMTDDIAPASLSFISTFPEEEEYVYAPGVFVVPGKISAEFMELGGENIQYKIVETVPALGNNLSVGKGAQKAKAGE
;
A
#
# COMPACT_ATOMS: atom_id res chain seq x y z
N MET A 1 -32.81 5.58 0.69
CA MET A 1 -32.10 4.51 1.43
C MET A 1 -31.05 5.06 2.40
N ARG A 2 -29.99 5.79 1.99
CA ARG A 2 -29.06 6.44 2.96
C ARG A 2 -29.72 7.43 3.93
N ALA A 3 -30.76 8.14 3.47
CA ALA A 3 -31.59 9.00 4.33
C ALA A 3 -32.37 8.20 5.40
N LEU A 4 -32.61 6.89 5.18
CA LEU A 4 -33.26 6.01 6.16
C LEU A 4 -32.26 5.43 7.17
N THR A 5 -30.96 5.49 6.89
CA THR A 5 -29.88 5.00 7.77
C THR A 5 -29.09 6.12 8.46
N ASN A 6 -29.59 7.36 8.44
CA ASN A 6 -28.92 8.55 8.98
C ASN A 6 -27.47 8.74 8.48
N LYS A 7 -27.16 8.29 7.26
CA LYS A 7 -25.85 8.49 6.65
C LYS A 7 -25.84 9.75 5.79
N PRO A 8 -24.75 10.55 5.81
CA PRO A 8 -24.65 11.75 5.01
C PRO A 8 -24.78 11.42 3.51
N PRO A 9 -25.34 12.36 2.71
CA PRO A 9 -25.41 12.20 1.27
C PRO A 9 -24.00 12.08 0.68
N LEU A 10 -23.87 11.27 -0.38
CA LEU A 10 -22.63 11.18 -1.14
C LEU A 10 -22.28 12.55 -1.74
N THR A 11 -21.02 12.92 -1.71
CA THR A 11 -20.52 14.07 -2.48
C THR A 11 -20.67 13.80 -3.98
N GLU A 12 -20.67 14.84 -4.82
CA GLU A 12 -20.72 14.67 -6.29
C GLU A 12 -19.59 13.77 -6.81
N TYR A 13 -18.39 13.88 -6.23
CA TYR A 13 -17.25 13.01 -6.52
C TYR A 13 -17.56 11.54 -6.21
N GLN A 14 -18.03 11.26 -4.98
CA GLN A 14 -18.38 9.90 -4.59
C GLN A 14 -19.52 9.30 -5.41
N LYS A 15 -20.47 10.12 -5.91
CA LYS A 15 -21.52 9.65 -6.81
C LYS A 15 -20.95 9.20 -8.16
N ASN A 16 -20.03 9.98 -8.73
CA ASN A 16 -19.40 9.65 -10.01
C ASN A 16 -18.54 8.39 -9.89
N ASP A 17 -17.75 8.28 -8.82
CA ASP A 17 -16.91 7.10 -8.57
C ASP A 17 -17.75 5.83 -8.39
N VAL A 18 -18.84 5.92 -7.62
CA VAL A 18 -19.77 4.80 -7.44
C VAL A 18 -20.48 4.43 -8.73
N ALA A 19 -20.85 5.41 -9.56
CA ALA A 19 -21.49 5.16 -10.85
C ALA A 19 -20.53 4.41 -11.80
N LEU A 20 -19.29 4.89 -11.92
CA LEU A 20 -18.26 4.24 -12.72
C LEU A 20 -18.00 2.83 -12.21
N ALA A 21 -17.75 2.66 -10.90
CA ALA A 21 -17.50 1.34 -10.33
C ALA A 21 -18.69 0.38 -10.50
N SER A 22 -19.93 0.88 -10.45
CA SER A 22 -21.11 0.06 -10.72
C SER A 22 -21.17 -0.42 -12.16
N GLU A 23 -20.77 0.42 -13.12
CA GLU A 23 -20.65 0.04 -14.54
C GLU A 23 -19.59 -1.05 -14.73
N TRP A 24 -18.43 -0.93 -14.08
CA TRP A 24 -17.39 -1.99 -14.09
C TRP A 24 -17.89 -3.31 -13.49
N LEU A 25 -18.63 -3.26 -12.39
CA LEU A 25 -19.22 -4.47 -11.80
C LEU A 25 -20.23 -5.15 -12.74
N GLU A 26 -20.98 -4.37 -13.53
CA GLU A 26 -21.93 -4.88 -14.51
C GLU A 26 -21.25 -5.42 -15.77
N GLN A 27 -20.22 -4.74 -16.26
CA GLN A 27 -19.56 -5.05 -17.54
C GLN A 27 -18.43 -6.05 -17.43
N THR A 28 -17.68 -6.11 -16.34
CA THR A 28 -16.50 -6.99 -16.21
C THR A 28 -16.52 -7.86 -14.96
N GLY A 29 -17.47 -7.63 -14.04
CA GLY A 29 -17.53 -8.33 -12.76
C GLY A 29 -16.52 -7.81 -11.74
N GLU A 30 -15.93 -6.64 -11.98
CA GLU A 30 -14.97 -5.99 -11.08
C GLU A 30 -15.68 -5.22 -9.94
N ILE A 31 -15.36 -5.56 -8.70
CA ILE A 31 -15.67 -4.74 -7.53
C ILE A 31 -14.50 -3.79 -7.28
N HIS A 32 -14.79 -2.50 -7.38
CA HIS A 32 -13.90 -1.49 -6.84
C HIS A 32 -14.21 -1.20 -5.37
N GLU A 33 -13.20 -0.74 -4.65
CA GLU A 33 -13.26 -0.42 -3.22
C GLU A 33 -14.37 0.59 -2.87
N GLU A 34 -14.68 1.52 -3.76
CA GLU A 34 -15.71 2.54 -3.60
C GLU A 34 -17.13 1.97 -3.53
N LEU A 35 -17.36 0.76 -4.05
CA LEU A 35 -18.65 0.09 -3.95
C LEU A 35 -18.88 -0.57 -2.59
N LEU A 36 -17.83 -0.91 -1.85
CA LEU A 36 -17.96 -1.64 -0.59
C LEU A 36 -18.82 -0.87 0.42
N PRO A 37 -18.60 0.45 0.67
CA PRO A 37 -19.51 1.23 1.50
C PRO A 37 -20.96 1.22 1.02
N ILE A 38 -21.23 1.10 -0.27
CA ILE A 38 -22.60 1.12 -0.78
C ILE A 38 -23.29 -0.24 -0.59
N LEU A 39 -22.56 -1.32 -0.82
CA LEU A 39 -23.06 -2.69 -0.73
C LEU A 39 -23.20 -3.16 0.73
N TRP A 40 -22.18 -2.90 1.54
CA TRP A 40 -22.01 -3.56 2.84
C TRP A 40 -22.59 -2.78 4.01
N ASP A 41 -22.63 -1.46 3.90
CA ASP A 41 -23.30 -0.61 4.88
C ASP A 41 -24.79 -0.97 5.05
N GLN A 42 -25.44 -1.42 3.97
CA GLN A 42 -26.87 -1.71 3.95
C GLN A 42 -27.21 -3.03 4.63
N VAL A 43 -26.28 -3.99 4.60
CA VAL A 43 -26.42 -5.29 5.25
C VAL A 43 -25.84 -5.30 6.67
N GLY A 44 -25.41 -4.14 7.17
CA GLY A 44 -24.98 -3.96 8.56
C GLY A 44 -23.52 -4.35 8.83
N VAL A 45 -22.71 -4.58 7.79
CA VAL A 45 -21.28 -4.82 7.96
C VAL A 45 -20.60 -3.51 8.37
N ARG A 46 -19.79 -3.57 9.42
CA ARG A 46 -19.04 -2.41 9.91
C ARG A 46 -17.80 -2.18 9.06
N HIS A 47 -17.38 -0.93 8.92
CA HIS A 47 -16.17 -0.57 8.15
C HIS A 47 -14.92 -1.30 8.67
N ASP A 48 -14.80 -1.47 9.99
CA ASP A 48 -13.68 -2.22 10.61
C ASP A 48 -13.63 -3.70 10.19
N ASP A 49 -14.77 -4.25 9.73
CA ASP A 49 -14.89 -5.64 9.31
C ASP A 49 -14.76 -5.80 7.78
N TYR A 50 -14.65 -4.72 7.01
CA TYR A 50 -14.56 -4.78 5.54
C TYR A 50 -13.39 -5.66 5.10
N ARG A 51 -12.24 -5.49 5.74
CA ARG A 51 -11.05 -6.30 5.47
C ARG A 51 -11.23 -7.77 5.81
N LYS A 52 -11.94 -8.07 6.90
CA LYS A 52 -12.24 -9.45 7.29
C LYS A 52 -13.20 -10.09 6.31
N VAL A 53 -14.24 -9.36 5.90
CA VAL A 53 -15.22 -9.83 4.92
C VAL A 53 -14.57 -10.04 3.55
N THR A 54 -13.76 -9.10 3.05
CA THR A 54 -13.00 -9.32 1.80
C THR A 54 -12.07 -10.53 1.93
N SER A 55 -11.37 -10.68 3.05
CA SER A 55 -10.49 -11.82 3.28
C SER A 55 -11.25 -13.16 3.33
N ILE A 56 -12.41 -13.21 3.97
CA ILE A 56 -13.28 -14.40 4.00
C ILE A 56 -13.78 -14.73 2.60
N LEU A 57 -14.27 -13.74 1.85
CA LEU A 57 -14.74 -13.93 0.48
C LEU A 57 -13.61 -14.38 -0.45
N ALA A 58 -12.40 -13.85 -0.27
CA ALA A 58 -11.23 -14.25 -1.03
C ALA A 58 -10.80 -15.69 -0.71
N LYS A 59 -10.74 -16.04 0.58
CA LYS A 59 -10.45 -17.42 1.03
C LYS A 59 -11.51 -18.42 0.58
N ALA A 60 -12.76 -17.98 0.43
CA ALA A 60 -13.85 -18.78 -0.10
C ALA A 60 -13.87 -18.85 -1.64
N GLY A 61 -12.89 -18.25 -2.35
CA GLY A 61 -12.84 -18.22 -3.81
C GLY A 61 -13.95 -17.38 -4.48
N CYS A 62 -14.68 -16.58 -3.71
CA CYS A 62 -15.79 -15.77 -4.22
C CYS A 62 -15.32 -14.50 -4.94
N ILE A 63 -14.18 -13.96 -4.49
CA ILE A 63 -13.50 -12.82 -5.09
C ILE A 63 -12.00 -13.08 -5.10
N TYR A 64 -11.26 -12.39 -5.96
CA TYR A 64 -9.80 -12.30 -5.85
C TYR A 64 -9.35 -10.88 -6.12
N LEU A 65 -8.23 -10.47 -5.54
CA LEU A 65 -7.68 -9.14 -5.77
C LEU A 65 -6.93 -9.14 -7.10
N SER A 66 -7.39 -8.33 -8.05
CA SER A 66 -6.74 -8.16 -9.35
C SER A 66 -5.72 -7.02 -9.34
N GLU A 67 -5.97 -5.97 -8.55
CA GLU A 67 -5.11 -4.79 -8.49
C GLU A 67 -5.04 -4.23 -7.06
N ASN A 68 -3.84 -3.85 -6.63
CA ASN A 68 -3.57 -3.08 -5.42
C ASN A 68 -2.50 -2.02 -5.70
N THR A 69 -2.92 -0.92 -6.32
CA THR A 69 -2.02 0.16 -6.73
C THR A 69 -2.43 1.48 -6.07
N GLN A 70 -1.80 2.58 -6.46
CA GLN A 70 -2.23 3.92 -6.05
C GLN A 70 -3.68 4.21 -6.45
N HIS A 71 -4.22 3.50 -7.44
CA HIS A 71 -5.62 3.61 -7.87
C HIS A 71 -6.62 2.90 -6.95
N GLY A 72 -6.16 2.32 -5.84
CA GLY A 72 -6.99 1.59 -4.89
C GLY A 72 -7.00 0.09 -5.16
N ARG A 73 -7.91 -0.61 -4.48
CA ARG A 73 -8.06 -2.06 -4.61
C ARG A 73 -9.20 -2.43 -5.55
N ARG A 74 -8.92 -3.36 -6.47
CA ARG A 74 -9.91 -3.96 -7.38
C ARG A 74 -9.96 -5.45 -7.14
N TRP A 75 -11.18 -5.94 -6.92
CA TRP A 75 -11.47 -7.36 -6.83
C TRP A 75 -12.27 -7.79 -8.04
N VAL A 76 -12.09 -9.03 -8.48
CA VAL A 76 -12.92 -9.62 -9.53
C VAL A 76 -13.85 -10.64 -8.90
N LEU A 77 -15.11 -10.68 -9.33
CA LEU A 77 -16.04 -11.77 -9.06
C LEU A 77 -15.97 -12.73 -10.24
N PRO A 78 -15.31 -13.90 -10.09
CA PRO A 78 -15.17 -14.85 -11.19
C PRO A 78 -16.52 -15.27 -11.79
N MET A 79 -17.55 -15.42 -10.95
CA MET A 79 -18.91 -15.78 -11.35
C MET A 79 -19.58 -14.75 -12.29
N ARG A 80 -19.09 -13.51 -12.32
CA ARG A 80 -19.61 -12.40 -13.12
C ARG A 80 -18.66 -11.94 -14.22
N SER A 81 -17.46 -12.50 -14.29
CA SER A 81 -16.50 -12.19 -15.33
C SER A 81 -17.12 -12.48 -16.70
N VAL A 82 -17.01 -11.53 -17.63
CA VAL A 82 -17.52 -11.72 -18.98
C VAL A 82 -16.71 -12.81 -19.66
N ARG A 83 -17.40 -13.91 -19.97
CA ARG A 83 -16.90 -15.00 -20.82
C ARG A 83 -16.78 -14.44 -22.23
N ALA A 84 -15.56 -14.24 -22.70
CA ALA A 84 -15.33 -13.77 -24.06
C ALA A 84 -15.65 -14.89 -25.07
N SER A 85 -16.14 -14.51 -26.26
CA SER A 85 -16.31 -15.45 -27.37
C SER A 85 -14.99 -16.11 -27.77
N GLN A 86 -15.05 -17.36 -28.24
CA GLN A 86 -13.89 -18.20 -28.61
C GLN A 86 -12.85 -17.48 -29.51
N ASP A 87 -13.30 -16.64 -30.44
CA ASP A 87 -12.46 -16.07 -31.51
C ASP A 87 -11.38 -15.09 -31.04
N ASP A 88 -11.58 -14.42 -29.90
CA ASP A 88 -10.70 -13.30 -29.54
C ASP A 88 -9.54 -13.71 -28.60
N GLY A 89 -9.50 -14.96 -28.08
CA GLY A 89 -8.62 -15.33 -26.95
C GLY A 89 -7.59 -16.44 -27.20
N MET A 90 -7.97 -17.46 -27.95
CA MET A 90 -7.05 -18.53 -28.33
C MET A 90 -5.94 -18.06 -29.28
N GLY A 91 -6.12 -16.92 -29.95
CA GLY A 91 -5.12 -16.35 -30.86
C GLY A 91 -3.80 -16.00 -30.17
N ALA A 92 -3.83 -15.39 -28.98
CA ALA A 92 -2.62 -15.00 -28.24
C ALA A 92 -1.85 -16.23 -27.73
N TRP A 93 -2.56 -17.25 -27.23
CA TRP A 93 -1.93 -18.51 -26.83
C TRP A 93 -1.36 -19.29 -28.03
N GLU A 94 -2.08 -19.34 -29.15
CA GLU A 94 -1.58 -19.98 -30.37
C GLU A 94 -0.38 -19.21 -30.95
N GLU A 95 -0.34 -17.88 -30.85
CA GLU A 95 0.83 -17.07 -31.18
C GLU A 95 2.02 -17.37 -30.25
N ALA A 96 1.81 -17.39 -28.92
CA ALA A 96 2.85 -17.73 -27.95
C ALA A 96 3.42 -19.15 -28.16
N LYS A 97 2.55 -20.12 -28.45
CA LYS A 97 2.90 -21.51 -28.75
C LYS A 97 3.65 -21.67 -30.08
N THR A 98 3.43 -20.78 -31.05
CA THR A 98 4.05 -20.84 -32.38
C THR A 98 5.28 -19.94 -32.53
N ALA A 99 5.62 -19.17 -31.49
CA ALA A 99 6.82 -18.36 -31.46
C ALA A 99 8.11 -19.21 -31.56
N ASP A 100 9.10 -18.68 -32.30
CA ASP A 100 10.34 -19.42 -32.58
C ASP A 100 11.15 -19.66 -31.30
N GLY A 101 11.68 -20.88 -31.15
CA GLY A 101 12.40 -21.32 -29.96
C GLY A 101 11.57 -21.60 -28.70
N VAL A 102 10.23 -21.52 -28.78
CA VAL A 102 9.32 -21.82 -27.66
C VAL A 102 8.95 -23.30 -27.63
N GLU A 103 8.90 -23.86 -26.42
CA GLU A 103 8.43 -25.21 -26.11
C GLU A 103 7.23 -25.12 -25.16
N VAL A 104 6.27 -26.04 -25.33
CA VAL A 104 5.11 -26.18 -24.45
C VAL A 104 5.20 -27.50 -23.71
N LEU A 105 5.22 -27.43 -22.37
CA LEU A 105 5.07 -28.58 -21.49
C LEU A 105 3.60 -28.71 -21.09
N ARG A 106 3.05 -29.92 -21.19
CA ARG A 106 1.63 -30.18 -20.92
C ARG A 106 1.44 -31.30 -19.91
N LEU A 107 0.54 -31.08 -18.97
CA LEU A 107 0.16 -32.00 -17.90
C LEU A 107 -1.36 -32.08 -17.78
N PHE A 108 -1.89 -33.26 -17.45
CA PHE A 108 -3.32 -33.46 -17.24
C PHE A 108 -3.58 -34.03 -15.85
N ILE A 109 -4.57 -33.52 -15.14
CA ILE A 109 -5.05 -34.05 -13.85
C ILE A 109 -6.46 -34.58 -14.07
N THR A 110 -6.70 -35.85 -13.73
CA THR A 110 -8.03 -36.46 -13.89
C THR A 110 -8.96 -35.97 -12.78
N LEU A 111 -10.11 -35.38 -13.14
CA LEU A 111 -11.11 -34.85 -12.21
C LEU A 111 -12.26 -35.84 -11.93
N GLY A 112 -12.41 -36.89 -12.73
CA GLY A 112 -13.43 -37.93 -12.51
C GLY A 112 -14.75 -37.62 -13.22
N LEU A 113 -15.87 -38.05 -12.63
CA LEU A 113 -17.17 -38.14 -13.31
C LEU A 113 -18.02 -36.85 -13.31
N HIS A 114 -17.55 -35.81 -12.61
CA HIS A 114 -18.31 -34.59 -12.40
C HIS A 114 -17.37 -33.39 -12.47
N GLN A 115 -17.78 -32.35 -13.19
CA GLN A 115 -17.18 -31.03 -13.07
C GLN A 115 -17.72 -30.38 -11.78
N PRO A 116 -16.88 -30.04 -10.79
CA PRO A 116 -17.36 -29.32 -9.62
C PRO A 116 -17.84 -27.92 -10.01
N ALA A 117 -19.03 -27.57 -9.56
CA ALA A 117 -19.46 -26.17 -9.56
C ALA A 117 -18.50 -25.34 -8.68
N GLY A 118 -18.03 -24.20 -9.17
CA GLY A 118 -17.09 -23.35 -8.44
C GLY A 118 -15.61 -23.69 -8.67
N LEU A 119 -15.26 -24.80 -9.35
CA LEU A 119 -13.86 -25.17 -9.60
C LEU A 119 -13.15 -24.09 -10.41
N ILE A 120 -13.81 -23.56 -11.44
CA ILE A 120 -13.23 -22.60 -12.37
C ILE A 120 -13.05 -21.25 -11.67
N GLU A 121 -14.02 -20.85 -10.88
CA GLU A 121 -13.98 -19.63 -10.09
C GLU A 121 -12.90 -19.69 -9.01
N SER A 122 -12.74 -20.85 -8.38
CA SER A 122 -11.62 -21.12 -7.47
C SER A 122 -10.28 -21.08 -8.19
N LEU A 123 -10.17 -21.65 -9.39
CA LEU A 123 -8.94 -21.62 -10.19
C LEU A 123 -8.61 -20.20 -10.65
N LEU A 124 -9.59 -19.40 -11.09
CA LEU A 124 -9.39 -18.00 -11.46
C LEU A 124 -8.88 -17.16 -10.28
N GLY A 125 -9.48 -17.34 -9.10
CA GLY A 125 -9.02 -16.65 -7.90
C GLY A 125 -7.60 -17.03 -7.49
N TRP A 126 -7.23 -18.30 -7.70
CA TRP A 126 -5.88 -18.79 -7.52
C TRP A 126 -4.89 -18.20 -8.55
N CYS A 127 -5.25 -18.19 -9.83
CA CYS A 127 -4.40 -17.69 -10.92
C CYS A 127 -4.07 -16.22 -10.80
N GLY A 128 -4.97 -15.41 -10.22
CA GLY A 128 -4.69 -14.01 -9.93
C GLY A 128 -3.46 -13.79 -9.06
N GLY A 129 -3.04 -14.79 -8.28
CA GLY A 129 -1.80 -14.74 -7.50
C GLY A 129 -0.55 -15.30 -8.14
N LEU A 130 -0.69 -15.86 -9.33
CA LEU A 130 0.42 -16.33 -10.15
C LEU A 130 0.80 -15.28 -11.21
N GLY A 131 -0.15 -14.47 -11.68
CA GLY A 131 0.09 -13.40 -12.64
C GLY A 131 -1.21 -12.75 -13.11
N GLN A 132 -1.15 -12.00 -14.21
CA GLN A 132 -2.33 -11.36 -14.78
C GLN A 132 -3.16 -12.40 -15.57
N VAL A 133 -4.41 -12.61 -15.15
CA VAL A 133 -5.38 -13.36 -15.95
C VAL A 133 -5.75 -12.51 -17.17
N VAL A 134 -5.29 -12.93 -18.35
CA VAL A 134 -5.47 -12.20 -19.60
C VAL A 134 -6.85 -12.45 -20.19
N LYS A 135 -7.39 -13.68 -20.06
CA LYS A 135 -8.68 -14.04 -20.67
C LYS A 135 -9.30 -15.30 -20.10
N VAL A 136 -10.64 -15.32 -20.10
CA VAL A 136 -11.50 -16.48 -19.80
C VAL A 136 -12.47 -16.67 -20.98
N THR A 137 -12.43 -17.83 -21.62
CA THR A 137 -13.40 -18.19 -22.67
C THR A 137 -14.30 -19.32 -22.21
N ASP A 138 -15.56 -19.28 -22.63
CA ASP A 138 -16.51 -20.39 -22.49
C ASP A 138 -17.03 -20.72 -23.88
N ASP A 139 -16.99 -22.00 -24.24
CA ASP A 139 -17.44 -22.49 -25.54
C ASP A 139 -18.96 -22.63 -25.63
N GLY A 140 -19.70 -22.35 -24.55
CA GLY A 140 -21.16 -22.45 -24.51
C GLY A 140 -21.68 -23.89 -24.64
N HIS A 141 -20.77 -24.86 -24.78
CA HIS A 141 -21.03 -26.29 -24.86
C HIS A 141 -20.59 -27.03 -23.60
N GLY A 142 -20.23 -26.28 -22.56
CA GLY A 142 -20.17 -26.77 -21.19
C GLY A 142 -19.06 -27.80 -21.02
N SER A 143 -17.81 -27.42 -21.28
CA SER A 143 -16.68 -28.13 -20.66
C SER A 143 -15.34 -27.43 -20.77
N ASP A 144 -15.13 -26.55 -21.75
CA ASP A 144 -13.80 -25.98 -21.99
C ASP A 144 -13.69 -24.52 -21.53
N ILE A 145 -12.93 -24.30 -20.44
CA ILE A 145 -12.57 -22.95 -20.00
C ILE A 145 -11.07 -22.78 -19.98
N ALA A 146 -10.57 -21.92 -20.87
CA ALA A 146 -9.17 -21.55 -21.01
C ALA A 146 -8.86 -20.30 -20.18
N VAL A 147 -7.90 -20.41 -19.26
CA VAL A 147 -7.34 -19.27 -18.52
C VAL A 147 -5.92 -19.05 -18.98
N HIS A 148 -5.66 -17.90 -19.60
CA HIS A 148 -4.31 -17.47 -19.97
C HIS A 148 -3.73 -16.59 -18.86
N VAL A 149 -2.59 -16.98 -18.30
CA VAL A 149 -1.90 -16.23 -17.24
C VAL A 149 -0.55 -15.76 -17.78
N ALA A 150 -0.36 -14.44 -17.88
CA ALA A 150 0.94 -13.84 -18.17
C ALA A 150 1.74 -13.78 -16.87
N MET A 151 2.92 -14.43 -16.83
CA MET A 151 3.69 -14.63 -15.60
C MET A 151 5.01 -13.86 -15.64
N GLU A 152 5.17 -12.90 -14.72
CA GLU A 152 6.48 -12.24 -14.47
C GLU A 152 7.22 -12.88 -13.29
N ALA A 153 6.54 -13.69 -12.46
CA ALA A 153 7.05 -14.18 -11.18
C ALA A 153 7.64 -15.61 -11.19
N LEU A 154 7.35 -16.44 -12.21
CA LEU A 154 7.88 -17.81 -12.29
C LEU A 154 9.07 -17.91 -13.26
N PRO A 155 10.22 -18.44 -12.84
CA PRO A 155 11.39 -18.54 -13.71
C PRO A 155 11.13 -19.41 -14.95
N GLY A 156 11.55 -18.93 -16.12
CA GLY A 156 11.53 -19.67 -17.40
C GLY A 156 10.15 -19.90 -18.01
N VAL A 157 9.08 -19.35 -17.43
CA VAL A 157 7.71 -19.41 -17.95
C VAL A 157 7.37 -18.09 -18.64
N LYS A 158 6.86 -18.15 -19.87
CA LYS A 158 6.32 -16.97 -20.56
C LYS A 158 4.81 -16.85 -20.34
N ASP A 159 4.07 -17.90 -20.65
CA ASP A 159 2.63 -17.96 -20.50
C ASP A 159 2.17 -19.34 -20.02
N VAL A 160 1.03 -19.36 -19.33
CA VAL A 160 0.37 -20.58 -18.87
C VAL A 160 -1.07 -20.61 -19.36
N LEU A 161 -1.50 -21.78 -19.84
CA LEU A 161 -2.88 -22.09 -20.14
C LEU A 161 -3.40 -23.17 -19.20
N LEU A 162 -4.53 -22.88 -18.56
CA LEU A 162 -5.29 -23.82 -17.75
C LEU A 162 -6.60 -24.12 -18.46
N GLN A 163 -6.90 -25.39 -18.67
CA GLN A 163 -8.13 -25.79 -19.34
C GLN A 163 -8.79 -26.97 -18.64
N VAL A 164 -10.01 -26.76 -18.12
CA VAL A 164 -10.89 -27.89 -17.79
C VAL A 164 -11.40 -28.44 -19.12
N ARG A 165 -11.37 -29.76 -19.34
CA ARG A 165 -11.83 -30.41 -20.57
C ARG A 165 -12.68 -31.63 -20.26
N GLU A 166 -13.70 -31.89 -21.08
CA GLU A 166 -14.37 -33.19 -21.09
C GLU A 166 -13.60 -34.15 -22.00
N LEU A 167 -13.24 -35.32 -21.47
CA LEU A 167 -12.55 -36.34 -22.23
C LEU A 167 -13.46 -36.91 -23.32
N ALA A 168 -12.89 -37.19 -24.49
CA ALA A 168 -13.61 -37.90 -25.55
C ALA A 168 -14.07 -39.29 -25.07
N LYS A 169 -15.22 -39.76 -25.56
CA LYS A 169 -15.70 -41.12 -25.25
C LYS A 169 -14.73 -42.17 -25.79
N PRO A 170 -14.51 -43.28 -25.06
CA PRO A 170 -13.73 -44.39 -25.58
C PRO A 170 -14.39 -44.94 -26.86
N GLU A 171 -13.55 -45.30 -27.85
CA GLU A 171 -14.01 -45.83 -29.14
C GLU A 171 -14.90 -47.07 -28.92
N GLY A 172 -16.17 -46.99 -29.36
CA GLY A 172 -17.16 -48.07 -29.24
C GLY A 172 -18.46 -47.74 -28.49
N ALA A 173 -18.69 -46.48 -28.07
CA ALA A 173 -19.93 -46.05 -27.43
C ALA A 173 -21.13 -46.00 -28.41
N SER A 174 -22.34 -46.35 -27.93
CA SER A 174 -23.56 -46.38 -28.75
C SER A 174 -24.02 -44.97 -29.19
N GLU A 175 -24.72 -44.87 -30.33
CA GLU A 175 -25.26 -43.58 -30.82
C GLU A 175 -26.24 -42.93 -29.83
N ASP A 176 -26.99 -43.73 -29.05
CA ASP A 176 -27.88 -43.23 -27.98
C ASP A 176 -27.10 -42.71 -26.76
N ASP A 177 -25.91 -43.26 -26.51
CA ASP A 177 -25.00 -42.76 -25.49
C ASP A 177 -24.28 -41.49 -25.95
N ALA A 178 -24.04 -41.30 -27.26
CA ALA A 178 -23.33 -40.15 -27.83
C ALA A 178 -23.93 -38.79 -27.39
N ALA A 179 -25.26 -38.71 -27.28
CA ALA A 179 -25.98 -37.51 -26.86
C ALA A 179 -25.80 -37.09 -25.38
N LYS A 180 -25.20 -37.93 -24.51
CA LYS A 180 -25.12 -37.71 -23.05
C LYS A 180 -23.76 -37.27 -22.48
N GLY A 181 -22.77 -36.92 -23.32
CA GLY A 181 -21.40 -36.60 -22.83
C GLY A 181 -20.65 -37.84 -22.30
N SER A 182 -19.31 -37.80 -22.23
CA SER A 182 -18.50 -38.88 -21.63
C SER A 182 -18.60 -38.87 -20.10
N GLY A 183 -18.95 -37.70 -19.55
CA GLY A 183 -19.04 -37.44 -18.13
C GLY A 183 -17.68 -37.49 -17.43
N ARG A 184 -16.54 -37.62 -18.14
CA ARG A 184 -15.21 -37.62 -17.52
C ARG A 184 -14.49 -36.32 -17.79
N TYR A 185 -14.01 -35.68 -16.74
CA TYR A 185 -13.34 -34.39 -16.83
C TYR A 185 -11.85 -34.50 -16.48
N GLU A 186 -11.04 -33.67 -17.13
CA GLU A 186 -9.63 -33.46 -16.81
C GLU A 186 -9.31 -31.96 -16.70
N LEU A 187 -8.29 -31.63 -15.91
CA LEU A 187 -7.67 -30.32 -15.87
C LEU A 187 -6.32 -30.39 -16.60
N SER A 188 -6.24 -29.76 -17.76
CA SER A 188 -5.01 -29.58 -18.54
C SER A 188 -4.26 -28.34 -18.07
N LEU A 189 -2.99 -28.49 -17.73
CA LEU A 189 -2.03 -27.43 -17.40
C LEU A 189 -0.99 -27.39 -18.53
N GLU A 190 -0.85 -26.26 -19.21
CA GLU A 190 0.15 -26.04 -20.26
C GLU A 190 1.00 -24.83 -19.90
N ALA A 191 2.32 -24.96 -19.95
CA ALA A 191 3.25 -23.85 -19.74
C ALA A 191 4.19 -23.72 -20.94
N CYS A 192 4.34 -22.51 -21.45
CA CYS A 192 5.25 -22.21 -22.55
C CYS A 192 6.52 -21.52 -22.04
N GLY A 193 7.65 -21.83 -22.65
CA GLY A 193 8.96 -21.28 -22.27
C GLY A 193 10.04 -21.64 -23.28
N SER A 194 11.28 -21.24 -23.02
CA SER A 194 12.40 -21.64 -23.89
C SER A 194 12.73 -23.11 -23.71
N LYS A 195 12.98 -23.84 -24.81
CA LYS A 195 13.47 -25.23 -24.74
C LYS A 195 14.80 -25.35 -23.98
N ALA A 196 15.61 -24.29 -23.97
CA ALA A 196 16.86 -24.23 -23.20
C ALA A 196 16.63 -24.23 -21.68
N GLU A 197 15.45 -23.78 -21.24
CA GLU A 197 15.06 -23.64 -19.84
C GLU A 197 14.07 -24.73 -19.40
N ARG A 198 13.97 -25.84 -20.15
CA ARG A 198 13.00 -26.92 -19.92
C ARG A 198 12.97 -27.43 -18.48
N THR A 199 14.12 -27.53 -17.81
CA THR A 199 14.21 -27.95 -16.40
C THR A 199 13.55 -26.96 -15.45
N THR A 200 13.71 -25.67 -15.72
CA THR A 200 13.12 -24.57 -14.96
C THR A 200 11.61 -24.48 -15.23
N LEU A 201 11.22 -24.60 -16.50
CA LEU A 201 9.82 -24.67 -16.93
C LEU A 201 9.09 -25.86 -16.28
N TRP A 202 9.76 -27.02 -16.16
CA TRP A 202 9.25 -28.19 -15.45
C TRP A 202 9.07 -27.94 -13.95
N ALA A 203 10.03 -27.32 -13.27
CA ALA A 203 9.92 -26.97 -11.85
C ALA A 203 8.75 -26.01 -11.57
N SER A 204 8.58 -25.00 -12.42
CA SER A 204 7.45 -24.07 -12.38
C SER A 204 6.12 -24.79 -12.61
N LEU A 205 6.04 -25.69 -13.60
CA LEU A 205 4.83 -26.48 -13.87
C LEU A 205 4.48 -27.46 -12.73
N MET A 206 5.47 -28.05 -12.05
CA MET A 206 5.23 -28.88 -10.86
C MET A 206 4.73 -28.06 -9.66
N SER A 207 5.17 -26.81 -9.54
CA SER A 207 4.67 -25.88 -8.52
C SER A 207 3.20 -25.54 -8.78
N ILE A 208 2.85 -25.24 -10.03
CA ILE A 208 1.46 -25.00 -10.48
C ILE A 208 0.59 -26.24 -10.23
N LYS A 209 1.06 -27.44 -10.59
CA LYS A 209 0.37 -28.72 -10.31
C LYS A 209 0.12 -28.92 -8.82
N SER A 210 1.15 -28.79 -8.00
CA SER A 210 1.05 -29.00 -6.54
C SER A 210 0.03 -28.06 -5.90
N LEU A 211 -0.06 -26.84 -6.42
CA LEU A 211 -0.99 -25.83 -5.94
C LEU A 211 -2.42 -26.09 -6.43
N ALA A 212 -2.61 -26.46 -7.70
CA ALA A 212 -3.90 -26.90 -8.23
C ALA A 212 -4.43 -28.12 -7.46
N MET A 213 -3.58 -29.09 -7.11
CA MET A 213 -3.98 -30.25 -6.32
C MET A 213 -4.50 -29.89 -4.93
N ARG A 214 -3.89 -28.92 -4.22
CA ARG A 214 -4.40 -28.46 -2.92
C ARG A 214 -5.82 -27.91 -3.02
N HIS A 215 -6.14 -27.21 -4.11
CA HIS A 215 -7.49 -26.68 -4.35
C HIS A 215 -8.47 -27.77 -4.77
N LEU A 216 -8.01 -28.78 -5.52
CA LEU A 216 -8.84 -29.93 -5.86
C LEU A 216 -9.22 -30.77 -4.62
N ASP A 217 -8.37 -30.80 -3.60
CA ASP A 217 -8.66 -31.46 -2.32
C ASP A 217 -9.85 -30.83 -1.57
N ASP A 218 -10.18 -29.55 -1.84
CA ASP A 218 -11.35 -28.87 -1.25
C ASP A 218 -12.68 -29.37 -1.83
N PHE A 219 -12.66 -30.13 -2.93
CA PHE A 219 -13.84 -30.68 -3.59
C PHE A 219 -14.01 -32.18 -3.26
N PRO A 220 -14.83 -32.52 -2.25
CA PRO A 220 -15.02 -33.90 -1.85
C PRO A 220 -15.65 -34.72 -2.99
N GLY A 221 -14.99 -35.80 -3.39
CA GLY A 221 -15.48 -36.72 -4.42
C GLY A 221 -14.79 -36.63 -5.78
N LEU A 222 -13.84 -35.69 -5.99
CA LEU A 222 -12.99 -35.69 -7.19
C LEU A 222 -11.90 -36.76 -7.15
N ALA A 223 -11.46 -37.17 -5.96
CA ALA A 223 -10.58 -38.30 -5.77
C ALA A 223 -11.37 -39.61 -6.01
N ASN A 224 -11.39 -40.11 -7.25
CA ASN A 224 -11.92 -41.43 -7.52
C ASN A 224 -10.86 -42.50 -7.19
N PRO A 225 -11.10 -43.46 -6.27
CA PRO A 225 -10.12 -44.49 -5.88
C PRO A 225 -9.82 -45.55 -6.94
N ILE A 226 -10.33 -45.41 -8.17
CA ILE A 226 -10.34 -46.49 -9.17
C ILE A 226 -8.97 -46.68 -9.85
N MET A 227 -8.04 -45.73 -9.73
CA MET A 227 -6.65 -45.92 -10.20
C MET A 227 -5.68 -45.51 -9.09
N GLY A 228 -5.13 -46.51 -8.40
CA GLY A 228 -4.02 -46.30 -7.47
C GLY A 228 -2.79 -45.78 -8.22
N ALA A 229 -2.17 -44.73 -7.68
CA ALA A 229 -1.00 -44.01 -8.21
C ALA A 229 -1.22 -43.32 -9.58
N GLY A 230 -0.97 -42.01 -9.65
CA GLY A 230 -1.00 -41.25 -10.90
C GLY A 230 -2.36 -40.66 -11.28
N ASN A 231 -2.85 -39.68 -10.52
CA ASN A 231 -3.97 -38.83 -10.97
C ASN A 231 -3.52 -37.77 -12.00
N ALA A 232 -2.22 -37.70 -12.30
CA ALA A 232 -1.64 -36.69 -13.15
C ALA A 232 -0.66 -37.28 -14.17
N PHE A 233 -0.80 -36.87 -15.43
CA PHE A 233 -0.05 -37.39 -16.57
C PHE A 233 0.70 -36.27 -17.27
N PHE A 234 1.92 -36.54 -17.72
CA PHE A 234 2.74 -35.65 -18.52
C PHE A 234 2.72 -36.06 -20.00
N CYS A 235 2.50 -35.10 -20.89
CA CYS A 235 2.50 -35.29 -22.32
C CYS A 235 3.92 -35.11 -22.88
N CYS A 236 4.34 -36.00 -23.78
CA CYS A 236 5.61 -35.84 -24.48
C CYS A 236 5.62 -34.53 -25.31
N PRO A 237 6.56 -33.59 -25.05
CA PRO A 237 6.56 -32.28 -25.72
C PRO A 237 6.77 -32.42 -27.23
N GLY A 238 7.63 -33.32 -27.69
CA GLY A 238 7.87 -33.56 -29.11
C GLY A 238 6.69 -34.19 -29.81
N CYS A 239 5.88 -35.00 -29.11
CA CYS A 239 4.61 -35.47 -29.67
C CYS A 239 3.60 -34.32 -29.80
N ALA A 240 3.55 -33.43 -28.81
CA ALA A 240 2.68 -32.26 -28.84
C ALA A 240 3.08 -31.26 -29.94
N SER A 241 4.38 -30.99 -30.11
CA SER A 241 4.91 -30.13 -31.18
C SER A 241 4.61 -30.67 -32.58
N GLN A 242 4.67 -32.00 -32.76
CA GLN A 242 4.38 -32.66 -34.04
C GLN A 242 2.88 -32.90 -34.27
N LYS A 243 2.01 -32.48 -33.33
CA LYS A 243 0.54 -32.59 -33.41
C LYS A 243 0.04 -34.01 -33.72
N PHE A 244 0.63 -35.03 -33.10
CA PHE A 244 0.07 -36.39 -33.19
C PHE A 244 -1.33 -36.43 -32.57
N ALA A 245 -2.25 -37.17 -33.19
CA ALA A 245 -3.61 -37.38 -32.67
C ALA A 245 -3.59 -38.05 -31.28
N ASP A 246 -2.71 -39.04 -31.09
CA ASP A 246 -2.48 -39.71 -29.81
C ASP A 246 -1.04 -39.47 -29.34
N PRO A 247 -0.76 -38.42 -28.55
CA PRO A 247 0.57 -38.18 -28.01
C PRO A 247 0.94 -39.23 -26.95
N THR A 248 2.23 -39.51 -26.80
CA THR A 248 2.70 -40.38 -25.71
C THR A 248 2.53 -39.65 -24.38
N THR A 249 1.87 -40.29 -23.42
CA THR A 249 1.69 -39.79 -22.05
C THR A 249 2.34 -40.72 -21.03
N TRP A 250 2.86 -40.15 -19.95
CA TRP A 250 3.44 -40.90 -18.83
C TRP A 250 2.87 -40.40 -17.51
N ALA A 251 2.72 -41.28 -16.53
CA ALA A 251 2.46 -40.86 -15.16
C ALA A 251 3.63 -39.99 -14.64
N ILE A 252 3.33 -38.97 -13.85
CA ILE A 252 4.37 -38.02 -13.40
C ILE A 252 5.38 -38.70 -12.50
N GLU A 253 4.94 -39.61 -11.63
CA GLU A 253 5.80 -40.39 -10.75
C GLU A 253 6.86 -41.16 -11.54
N ASP A 254 6.50 -41.57 -12.76
CA ASP A 254 7.34 -42.31 -13.68
C ASP A 254 8.41 -41.44 -14.38
N ILE A 255 8.11 -40.14 -14.54
CA ILE A 255 9.02 -39.11 -15.09
C ILE A 255 9.98 -38.62 -14.01
N GLU A 256 9.49 -38.47 -12.77
CA GLU A 256 10.31 -38.07 -11.62
C GLU A 256 11.30 -39.18 -11.22
N ALA A 257 10.95 -40.45 -11.42
CA ALA A 257 11.81 -41.57 -11.05
C ALA A 257 12.98 -41.83 -12.02
N ARG A 258 12.80 -41.59 -13.33
CA ARG A 258 13.79 -41.95 -14.36
C ARG A 258 13.64 -41.15 -15.65
N ALA A 259 14.75 -41.02 -16.38
CA ALA A 259 14.74 -40.50 -17.74
C ALA A 259 13.91 -41.39 -18.68
N LYS A 260 13.23 -40.76 -19.64
CA LYS A 260 12.35 -41.43 -20.62
C LYS A 260 12.75 -41.06 -22.03
N VAL A 261 12.56 -41.98 -22.97
CA VAL A 261 12.67 -41.73 -24.41
C VAL A 261 11.32 -42.05 -25.03
N CYS A 262 10.78 -41.13 -25.82
CA CYS A 262 9.51 -41.33 -26.49
C CYS A 262 9.64 -42.32 -27.65
N GLU A 263 8.87 -43.40 -27.63
CA GLU A 263 8.90 -44.41 -28.71
C GLU A 263 8.38 -43.86 -30.05
N LYS A 264 7.46 -42.87 -30.00
CA LYS A 264 6.85 -42.26 -31.19
C LYS A 264 7.74 -41.20 -31.84
N CYS A 265 8.16 -40.18 -31.09
CA CYS A 265 8.93 -39.05 -31.63
C CYS A 265 10.45 -39.13 -31.36
N GLN A 266 10.91 -40.16 -30.64
CA GLN A 266 12.31 -40.39 -30.28
C GLN A 266 12.94 -39.27 -29.41
N GLU A 267 12.12 -38.40 -28.83
CA GLU A 267 12.62 -37.37 -27.92
C GLU A 267 13.04 -37.95 -26.57
N SER A 268 14.21 -37.54 -26.09
CA SER A 268 14.74 -37.88 -24.77
C SER A 268 14.38 -36.82 -23.73
N ILE A 269 13.91 -37.26 -22.56
CA ILE A 269 13.39 -36.44 -21.48
C ILE A 269 14.11 -36.82 -20.19
N THR A 270 14.86 -35.86 -19.63
CA THR A 270 15.64 -36.00 -18.40
C THR A 270 15.17 -34.94 -17.40
N LEU A 271 14.03 -35.18 -16.76
CA LEU A 271 13.42 -34.27 -15.77
C LEU A 271 13.52 -34.80 -14.33
N ASN A 272 13.94 -36.06 -14.17
CA ASN A 272 14.15 -36.76 -12.89
C ASN A 272 15.31 -36.19 -12.04
N THR A 273 16.11 -35.27 -12.58
CA THR A 273 17.26 -34.65 -11.90
C THR A 273 16.94 -33.30 -11.28
N VAL A 274 15.71 -32.80 -11.44
CA VAL A 274 15.28 -31.50 -10.91
C VAL A 274 14.89 -31.65 -9.44
N THR A 275 15.68 -31.06 -8.55
CA THR A 275 15.35 -30.99 -7.12
C THR A 275 14.29 -29.90 -6.90
N LEU A 276 13.07 -30.30 -6.54
CA LEU A 276 11.94 -29.38 -6.30
C LEU A 276 12.03 -28.62 -4.96
N GLY A 277 13.15 -28.75 -4.25
CA GLY A 277 13.37 -28.10 -2.96
C GLY A 277 13.52 -26.59 -3.14
N GLU A 278 12.76 -25.83 -2.36
CA GLU A 278 12.81 -24.37 -2.19
C GLU A 278 11.97 -23.48 -3.13
N PHE A 279 11.22 -24.03 -4.09
CA PHE A 279 10.18 -23.25 -4.80
C PHE A 279 8.85 -23.13 -4.02
N HIS A 280 8.87 -23.42 -2.71
CA HIS A 280 7.76 -23.20 -1.79
C HIS A 280 7.66 -21.74 -1.33
N GLY A 281 7.81 -20.79 -2.25
CA GLY A 281 7.08 -19.53 -2.09
C GLY A 281 5.62 -19.91 -2.17
N ASN A 282 4.98 -20.17 -1.03
CA ASN A 282 3.53 -20.32 -0.96
C ASN A 282 3.00 -19.04 -1.61
N PRO A 283 2.45 -19.04 -2.84
CA PRO A 283 1.84 -17.84 -3.36
C PRO A 283 0.58 -17.74 -2.52
N ASN A 284 0.70 -17.05 -1.39
CA ASN A 284 -0.33 -17.00 -0.39
C ASN A 284 -1.50 -16.34 -1.12
N PRO A 285 -2.59 -17.06 -1.46
CA PRO A 285 -3.67 -16.49 -2.26
C PRO A 285 -4.39 -15.36 -1.49
N THR A 286 -4.00 -15.14 -0.24
CA THR A 286 -4.18 -13.89 0.52
C THR A 286 -3.35 -12.75 -0.06
N ILE A 287 -3.41 -12.51 -1.38
CA ILE A 287 -2.76 -11.37 -2.01
C ILE A 287 -3.64 -10.16 -1.77
N LEU A 288 -3.46 -9.55 -0.60
CA LEU A 288 -3.62 -8.12 -0.43
C LEU A 288 -2.29 -7.39 -0.69
N GLU A 289 -1.23 -8.11 -1.07
CA GLU A 289 0.12 -7.58 -1.11
C GLU A 289 0.73 -7.81 -2.49
N LEU A 290 0.42 -6.90 -3.42
CA LEU A 290 1.38 -6.55 -4.46
C LEU A 290 2.47 -5.75 -3.76
N ASN A 291 3.69 -6.30 -3.69
CA ASN A 291 4.86 -5.59 -3.16
C ASN A 291 5.03 -4.27 -3.93
N PRO A 292 4.82 -3.10 -3.31
CA PRO A 292 5.14 -1.84 -3.95
C PRO A 292 6.62 -1.54 -3.67
N HIS A 293 7.37 -1.39 -4.75
CA HIS A 293 8.75 -0.92 -4.82
C HIS A 293 9.18 -0.02 -3.64
N GLU A 294 10.36 -0.30 -3.07
CA GLU A 294 11.04 0.49 -2.03
C GLU A 294 11.59 1.80 -2.61
N ALA A 295 10.70 2.69 -3.10
CA ALA A 295 11.09 4.07 -3.34
C ALA A 295 11.38 4.74 -1.98
N LYS A 296 12.53 5.42 -1.90
CA LYS A 296 12.95 6.19 -0.73
C LYS A 296 11.98 7.34 -0.49
N GLU A 297 11.17 7.23 0.56
CA GLU A 297 10.13 8.19 0.89
C GLU A 297 10.76 9.46 1.51
N LEU A 298 10.53 10.62 0.87
CA LEU A 298 10.97 11.93 1.38
C LEU A 298 9.85 12.61 2.16
N LYS A 299 10.21 13.25 3.27
CA LYS A 299 9.31 13.88 4.26
C LYS A 299 8.19 14.77 3.67
N PHE A 300 8.51 15.61 2.69
CA PHE A 300 7.53 16.51 2.04
C PHE A 300 7.10 16.05 0.64
N CYS A 301 7.35 14.79 0.28
CA CYS A 301 6.92 14.22 -0.98
C CYS A 301 5.91 13.10 -0.77
N GLY A 302 4.73 13.22 -1.37
CA GLY A 302 3.77 12.10 -1.46
C GLY A 302 3.99 11.32 -2.75
N ASP A 303 4.64 10.18 -2.67
CA ASP A 303 4.76 9.21 -3.76
C ASP A 303 3.76 8.05 -3.60
N LYS A 304 3.24 7.80 -2.39
CA LYS A 304 2.34 6.68 -2.05
C LYS A 304 0.87 7.09 -1.78
N LEU A 305 0.45 8.25 -2.29
CA LEU A 305 -0.93 8.72 -2.19
C LEU A 305 -1.89 7.74 -2.88
N ARG A 306 -3.09 7.54 -2.31
CA ARG A 306 -4.14 6.71 -2.93
C ARG A 306 -5.22 7.59 -3.55
N PHE A 307 -5.64 7.31 -4.78
CA PHE A 307 -6.77 8.01 -5.39
C PHE A 307 -8.08 7.65 -4.68
N GLY A 308 -8.99 8.62 -4.60
CA GLY A 308 -10.27 8.44 -3.92
C GLY A 308 -10.14 8.33 -2.40
N GLN A 309 -11.09 7.65 -1.75
CA GLN A 309 -11.13 7.43 -0.31
C GLN A 309 -11.02 5.92 -0.01
N PRO A 310 -9.81 5.40 0.25
CA PRO A 310 -9.61 3.98 0.53
C PRO A 310 -10.30 3.57 1.84
N MET A 311 -10.58 2.27 2.02
CA MET A 311 -11.34 1.79 3.17
C MET A 311 -10.64 2.05 4.51
N GLU A 312 -9.30 2.12 4.51
CA GLU A 312 -8.44 2.39 5.66
C GLU A 312 -8.77 3.70 6.36
N VAL A 313 -9.25 4.71 5.62
CA VAL A 313 -9.66 6.01 6.18
C VAL A 313 -10.78 5.87 7.22
N ASN A 314 -11.57 4.80 7.11
CA ASN A 314 -12.71 4.54 7.98
C ASN A 314 -12.41 3.52 9.08
N PHE A 315 -11.20 2.95 9.11
CA PHE A 315 -10.80 1.99 10.12
C PHE A 315 -10.58 2.66 11.47
N ALA A 316 -10.96 1.97 12.54
CA ALA A 316 -10.50 2.31 13.87
C ALA A 316 -8.97 2.10 13.97
N LEU A 317 -8.32 2.87 14.86
CA LEU A 317 -6.85 2.87 14.99
C LEU A 317 -6.25 1.49 15.23
N HIS A 318 -6.90 0.64 16.04
CA HIS A 318 -6.43 -0.74 16.26
C HIS A 318 -6.42 -1.56 14.96
N THR A 319 -7.44 -1.42 14.12
CA THR A 319 -7.52 -2.12 12.84
C THR A 319 -6.47 -1.59 11.85
N LEU A 320 -6.28 -0.26 11.81
CA LEU A 320 -5.26 0.38 10.97
C LEU A 320 -3.84 -0.09 11.31
N LEU A 321 -3.57 -0.36 12.60
CA LEU A 321 -2.26 -0.77 13.10
C LEU A 321 -2.07 -2.30 13.19
N GLY A 322 -3.08 -3.10 12.84
CA GLY A 322 -3.03 -4.55 13.01
C GLY A 322 -3.05 -5.02 14.47
N LEU A 323 -3.55 -4.20 15.40
CA LEU A 323 -3.73 -4.55 16.80
C LEU A 323 -5.01 -5.35 17.02
N ARG A 324 -5.08 -6.09 18.13
CA ARG A 324 -6.18 -7.03 18.40
C ARG A 324 -7.51 -6.32 18.65
N ASP A 325 -7.47 -5.25 19.44
CA ASP A 325 -8.65 -4.54 19.91
C ASP A 325 -8.32 -3.09 20.32
N ALA A 326 -9.37 -2.36 20.70
CA ALA A 326 -9.23 -0.99 21.19
C ALA A 326 -8.59 -0.90 22.58
N GLU A 327 -8.65 -1.95 23.41
CA GLU A 327 -8.03 -1.94 24.74
C GLU A 327 -6.50 -1.93 24.63
N GLU A 328 -5.95 -2.61 23.63
CA GLU A 328 -4.53 -2.58 23.30
C GLU A 328 -4.06 -1.17 22.94
N VAL A 329 -4.87 -0.41 22.20
CA VAL A 329 -4.60 1.00 21.90
C VAL A 329 -4.56 1.84 23.18
N ASP A 330 -5.52 1.64 24.09
CA ASP A 330 -5.58 2.37 25.35
C ASP A 330 -4.41 2.01 26.27
N ARG A 331 -3.99 0.74 26.33
CA ARG A 331 -2.79 0.32 27.07
C ARG A 331 -1.53 1.01 26.56
N LEU A 332 -1.30 1.01 25.24
CA LEU A 332 -0.14 1.65 24.62
C LEU A 332 -0.16 3.17 24.84
N ARG A 333 -1.35 3.79 24.76
CA ARG A 333 -1.52 5.22 25.05
C ARG A 333 -1.19 5.57 26.50
N ILE A 334 -1.66 4.79 27.46
CA ILE A 334 -1.39 4.99 28.89
C ILE A 334 0.11 4.77 29.19
N GLY A 335 0.75 3.82 28.51
CA GLY A 335 2.18 3.54 28.66
C GLY A 335 3.10 4.71 28.28
N GLY A 336 2.65 5.63 27.42
CA GLY A 336 3.34 6.88 27.12
C GLY A 336 4.76 6.67 26.58
N GLU A 337 5.74 7.37 27.16
CA GLU A 337 7.16 7.26 26.78
C GLU A 337 7.69 5.83 26.88
N HIS A 338 7.29 5.07 27.90
CA HIS A 338 7.77 3.70 28.09
C HIS A 338 7.27 2.75 27.00
N ALA A 339 6.03 2.93 26.51
CA ALA A 339 5.50 2.11 25.44
C ALA A 339 6.27 2.30 24.12
N ILE A 340 6.70 3.53 23.81
CA ILE A 340 7.56 3.82 22.65
C ILE A 340 8.95 3.18 22.83
N ILE A 341 9.51 3.23 24.03
CA ILE A 341 10.82 2.63 24.27
C ILE A 341 10.74 1.10 24.12
N ASP A 342 9.71 0.49 24.71
CA ASP A 342 9.52 -0.96 24.71
C ASP A 342 9.29 -1.52 23.29
N GLU A 343 8.55 -0.82 22.42
CA GLU A 343 8.33 -1.29 21.05
C GLU A 343 9.60 -1.24 20.19
N PHE A 344 10.44 -0.21 20.34
CA PHE A 344 11.71 -0.11 19.60
C PHE A 344 12.70 -1.20 20.03
N ILE A 345 12.75 -1.51 21.33
CA ILE A 345 13.57 -2.62 21.85
C ILE A 345 13.06 -3.96 21.31
N ALA A 346 11.75 -4.16 21.28
CA ALA A 346 11.15 -5.38 20.73
C ALA A 346 11.39 -5.52 19.23
N TRP A 347 11.33 -4.42 18.48
CA TRP A 347 11.60 -4.40 17.04
C TRP A 347 13.06 -4.74 16.72
N ASP A 348 14.02 -4.13 17.43
CA ASP A 348 15.45 -4.43 17.30
C ASP A 348 15.75 -5.92 17.58
N ALA A 349 15.13 -6.48 18.63
CA ALA A 349 15.26 -7.89 18.95
C ALA A 349 14.65 -8.81 17.87
N ALA A 350 13.58 -8.38 17.19
CA ALA A 350 12.94 -9.14 16.11
C ALA A 350 13.77 -9.14 14.81
N GLN A 351 14.55 -8.09 14.55
CA GLN A 351 15.38 -7.95 13.34
C GLN A 351 16.77 -8.61 13.42
N GLY A 352 17.04 -9.40 14.47
CA GLY A 352 18.35 -10.07 14.65
C GLY A 352 19.38 -9.26 15.45
N GLY A 353 18.98 -8.11 16.01
CA GLY A 353 19.81 -7.24 16.85
C GLY A 353 20.64 -6.20 16.07
N TRP A 354 21.40 -5.39 16.81
CA TRP A 354 22.15 -4.23 16.30
C TRP A 354 23.20 -4.52 15.21
N GLU A 355 23.62 -5.78 15.02
CA GLU A 355 24.60 -6.18 13.99
C GLU A 355 23.96 -6.33 12.58
N THR A 356 22.63 -6.45 12.50
CA THR A 356 21.86 -6.59 11.25
C THR A 356 20.85 -5.47 11.02
N ALA A 357 20.85 -4.43 11.85
CA ALA A 357 19.90 -3.33 11.78
C ALA A 357 20.19 -2.41 10.58
N ASP A 358 19.16 -2.14 9.76
CA ASP A 358 19.22 -1.18 8.66
C ASP A 358 19.51 0.22 9.20
N ALA A 359 20.77 0.64 9.06
CA ALA A 359 21.19 1.99 9.36
C ALA A 359 20.72 2.95 8.26
N ASP A 360 20.34 4.17 8.64
CA ASP A 360 20.04 5.21 7.67
C ASP A 360 21.29 5.69 6.91
N ASP A 361 21.13 6.62 5.96
CA ASP A 361 22.26 7.16 5.17
C ASP A 361 23.37 7.80 6.03
N LEU A 362 23.08 8.09 7.29
CA LEU A 362 24.00 8.68 8.26
C LEU A 362 24.64 7.63 9.17
N GLY A 363 24.32 6.34 8.96
CA GLY A 363 24.79 5.23 9.77
C GLY A 363 24.08 5.09 11.11
N TRP A 364 22.94 5.76 11.33
CA TRP A 364 22.17 5.68 12.57
C TRP A 364 21.09 4.61 12.48
N THR A 365 20.99 3.78 13.52
CA THR A 365 19.90 2.80 13.66
C THR A 365 18.66 3.43 14.30
N ASP A 366 17.52 2.73 14.21
CA ASP A 366 16.26 3.14 14.85
C ASP A 366 16.43 3.27 16.37
N LEU A 367 17.28 2.42 16.96
CA LEU A 367 17.62 2.45 18.37
C LEU A 367 18.53 3.63 18.73
N ASP A 368 19.42 4.06 17.84
CA ASP A 368 20.25 5.25 18.06
C ASP A 368 19.40 6.52 18.03
N TRP A 369 18.43 6.61 17.11
CA TRP A 369 17.42 7.66 17.10
C TRP A 369 16.61 7.69 18.40
N LEU A 370 16.13 6.55 18.88
CA LEU A 370 15.42 6.46 20.15
C LEU A 370 16.31 6.89 21.33
N ARG A 371 17.52 6.34 21.43
CA ARG A 371 18.46 6.65 22.52
C ARG A 371 18.82 8.11 22.53
N TYR A 372 19.00 8.70 21.35
CA TYR A 372 19.17 10.12 21.22
C TYR A 372 17.91 10.82 21.73
N CYS A 373 16.74 10.68 21.10
CA CYS A 373 15.53 11.45 21.42
C CYS A 373 15.02 11.27 22.86
N ALA A 374 14.95 10.05 23.37
CA ALA A 374 14.48 9.73 24.73
C ALA A 374 15.56 9.94 25.81
N GLY A 375 16.84 10.02 25.42
CA GLY A 375 17.95 10.21 26.34
C GLY A 375 18.14 9.03 27.30
N ASN A 376 18.36 9.35 28.58
CA ASN A 376 18.68 8.35 29.61
C ASN A 376 17.56 7.30 29.81
N ALA A 377 16.29 7.65 29.55
CA ALA A 377 15.17 6.74 29.76
C ALA A 377 15.27 5.49 28.86
N ALA A 378 15.63 5.66 27.59
CA ALA A 378 15.80 4.54 26.66
C ALA A 378 17.02 3.67 27.01
N GLU A 379 18.14 4.29 27.39
CA GLU A 379 19.36 3.56 27.71
C GLU A 379 19.23 2.75 29.02
N VAL A 380 18.50 3.25 30.03
CA VAL A 380 18.18 2.48 31.25
C VAL A 380 17.32 1.28 30.90
N ARG A 381 16.23 1.49 30.14
CA ARG A 381 15.30 0.42 29.74
C ARG A 381 15.99 -0.67 28.91
N PHE A 382 16.85 -0.28 27.97
CA PHE A 382 17.61 -1.21 27.13
C PHE A 382 18.51 -2.13 27.96
N ARG A 383 19.14 -1.59 29.01
CA ARG A 383 20.00 -2.37 29.92
C ARG A 383 19.19 -3.30 30.83
N GLU A 384 17.97 -2.91 31.20
CA GLU A 384 17.05 -3.78 31.94
C GLU A 384 16.57 -4.97 31.07
N SER A 385 16.43 -4.77 29.75
CA SER A 385 16.01 -5.81 28.81
C SER A 385 17.14 -6.73 28.33
N ASP A 386 18.39 -6.27 28.36
CA ASP A 386 19.53 -7.06 27.87
C ASP A 386 20.00 -8.09 28.91
N SER A 387 19.63 -9.35 28.68
CA SER A 387 20.01 -10.50 29.52
C SER A 387 21.53 -10.77 29.57
N GLN A 388 22.32 -10.21 28.64
CA GLN A 388 23.78 -10.37 28.59
C GLN A 388 24.54 -9.19 29.23
N TYR A 389 23.84 -8.14 29.65
CA TYR A 389 24.46 -6.97 30.26
C TYR A 389 25.08 -7.31 31.62
N LYS A 390 26.41 -7.32 31.68
CA LYS A 390 27.14 -7.37 32.96
C LYS A 390 27.36 -5.93 33.45
N PRO A 391 26.85 -5.54 34.63
CA PRO A 391 27.16 -4.23 35.19
C PRO A 391 28.68 -4.09 35.32
N LYS A 392 29.24 -2.97 34.82
CA LYS A 392 30.67 -2.69 34.97
C LYS A 392 31.03 -2.72 36.46
N GLU A 393 32.19 -3.30 36.78
CA GLU A 393 32.77 -3.24 38.13
C GLU A 393 32.94 -1.76 38.53
N GLY A 394 32.04 -1.25 39.39
CA GLY A 394 31.97 0.18 39.73
C GLY A 394 30.62 0.70 40.24
N GLY A 395 29.54 -0.09 40.18
CA GLY A 395 28.24 0.27 40.78
C GLY A 395 27.36 1.20 39.92
N GLU A 396 26.26 1.72 40.51
CA GLU A 396 25.29 2.61 39.84
C GLU A 396 25.94 3.89 39.28
N GLU A 397 26.93 4.45 39.98
CA GLU A 397 27.58 5.72 39.62
C GLU A 397 28.42 5.60 38.32
N ALA A 398 29.14 4.48 38.15
CA ALA A 398 29.86 4.19 36.91
C ALA A 398 28.90 3.96 35.72
N THR A 399 27.73 3.41 36.02
CA THR A 399 26.67 3.16 35.04
C THR A 399 26.06 4.46 34.53
N THR A 400 25.72 5.39 35.43
CA THR A 400 25.20 6.72 35.10
C THR A 400 26.21 7.54 34.30
N LYS A 401 27.50 7.49 34.67
CA LYS A 401 28.56 8.17 33.94
C LYS A 401 28.71 7.65 32.51
N ALA A 402 28.68 6.33 32.32
CA ALA A 402 28.75 5.73 30.99
C ALA A 402 27.53 6.07 30.10
N ILE A 403 26.34 6.21 30.69
CA ILE A 403 25.13 6.68 29.97
C ILE A 403 25.33 8.12 29.52
N ALA A 404 25.79 8.99 30.41
CA ALA A 404 26.04 10.40 30.12
C ALA A 404 27.10 10.58 29.02
N GLU A 405 28.22 9.85 29.08
CA GLU A 405 29.28 9.87 28.06
C GLU A 405 28.76 9.42 26.68
N LYS A 406 27.91 8.39 26.64
CA LYS A 406 27.31 7.90 25.39
C LYS A 406 26.33 8.90 24.80
N GLN A 407 25.50 9.54 25.63
CA GLN A 407 24.57 10.59 25.22
C GLN A 407 25.31 11.83 24.70
N GLU A 408 26.39 12.23 25.38
CA GLU A 408 27.24 13.32 24.93
C GLU A 408 27.88 13.01 23.56
N ARG A 409 28.33 11.77 23.35
CA ARG A 409 28.86 11.33 22.05
C ARG A 409 27.81 11.43 20.93
N LEU A 410 26.58 10.96 21.16
CA LEU A 410 25.49 11.08 20.19
C LEU A 410 25.13 12.54 19.91
N ALA A 411 25.11 13.40 20.94
CA ALA A 411 24.86 14.83 20.77
C ALA A 411 25.96 15.55 19.97
N GLN A 412 27.23 15.21 20.22
CA GLN A 412 28.36 15.74 19.45
C GLN A 412 28.31 15.28 17.99
N GLN A 413 27.95 14.00 17.76
CA GLN A 413 27.78 13.46 16.42
C GLN A 413 26.64 14.15 15.68
N ALA A 414 25.45 14.25 16.30
CA ALA A 414 24.29 14.93 15.73
C ALA A 414 24.61 16.40 15.36
N LYS A 415 25.35 17.11 16.21
CA LYS A 415 25.77 18.49 15.93
C LYS A 415 26.79 18.60 14.80
N LYS A 416 27.72 17.65 14.70
CA LYS A 416 28.75 17.61 13.65
C LYS A 416 28.15 17.30 12.28
N GLU A 417 27.24 16.34 12.24
CA GLU A 417 26.60 15.83 11.02
C GLU A 417 25.34 16.63 10.64
N GLY A 418 24.88 17.57 11.48
CA GLY A 418 23.70 18.40 11.20
C GLY A 418 22.38 17.62 11.26
N VAL A 419 22.34 16.55 12.05
CA VAL A 419 21.26 15.55 12.11
C VAL A 419 20.05 16.04 12.92
N ASP A 420 20.28 16.99 13.83
CA ASP A 420 19.24 17.64 14.64
C ASP A 420 19.68 19.07 14.99
N ILE A 421 19.17 20.03 14.23
CA ILE A 421 19.41 21.47 14.45
C ILE A 421 18.48 22.00 15.56
N GLY A 422 17.35 21.33 15.80
CA GLY A 422 16.38 21.68 16.83
C GLY A 422 16.78 21.31 18.25
N ARG A 423 17.84 20.51 18.45
CA ARG A 423 18.32 20.06 19.77
C ARG A 423 19.62 20.74 20.17
N ASP A 424 19.52 22.01 20.50
CA ASP A 424 20.65 22.77 21.04
C ASP A 424 20.87 22.45 22.55
N SER A 425 21.09 21.17 22.88
CA SER A 425 21.21 20.62 24.25
C SER A 425 19.92 20.62 25.10
N ILE A 426 18.77 20.69 24.44
CA ILE A 426 17.45 20.79 25.09
C ILE A 426 16.86 19.40 25.34
N ASP A 427 16.30 19.17 26.54
CA ASP A 427 15.67 17.91 26.93
C ASP A 427 14.18 17.84 26.54
N LEU A 428 13.59 16.63 26.55
CA LEU A 428 12.15 16.46 26.28
C LEU A 428 11.25 17.24 27.23
N ASN A 429 11.67 17.44 28.49
CA ASN A 429 10.86 18.19 29.47
C ASN A 429 10.71 19.65 29.10
N HIS A 430 11.74 20.24 28.48
CA HIS A 430 11.67 21.61 28.00
C HIS A 430 10.56 21.76 26.96
N PHE A 431 10.47 20.87 25.98
CA PHE A 431 9.43 20.93 24.95
C PHE A 431 8.02 20.82 25.53
N VAL A 432 7.83 19.94 26.51
CA VAL A 432 6.54 19.77 27.20
C VAL A 432 6.13 21.02 27.99
N LYS A 433 7.11 21.81 28.48
CA LYS A 433 6.87 23.05 29.23
C LYS A 433 6.60 24.26 28.35
N LEU A 434 6.77 24.17 27.03
CA LEU A 434 6.49 25.27 26.12
C LEU A 434 4.99 25.64 26.19
N PRO A 435 4.62 26.93 26.08
CA PRO A 435 3.24 27.37 26.26
C PRO A 435 2.22 26.60 25.40
N ILE A 436 2.56 26.33 24.14
CA ILE A 436 1.67 25.60 23.22
C ILE A 436 1.55 24.11 23.56
N ALA A 437 2.64 23.48 24.02
CA ALA A 437 2.63 22.09 24.44
C ALA A 437 1.85 21.90 25.76
N ALA A 438 2.01 22.85 26.69
CA ALA A 438 1.25 22.90 27.93
C ALA A 438 -0.25 23.16 27.67
N ALA A 439 -0.59 24.08 26.76
CA ALA A 439 -1.97 24.34 26.35
C ALA A 439 -2.62 23.10 25.68
N ALA A 440 -1.85 22.36 24.89
CA ALA A 440 -2.28 21.10 24.29
C ALA A 440 -2.28 19.89 25.26
N ASN A 441 -1.82 20.07 26.50
CA ASN A 441 -1.64 19.00 27.49
C ASN A 441 -0.79 17.84 26.95
N LEU A 442 0.31 18.18 26.27
CA LEU A 442 1.26 17.18 25.79
C LEU A 442 2.02 16.56 26.97
N GLN A 443 2.36 15.28 26.82
CA GLN A 443 3.13 14.52 27.78
C GLN A 443 4.47 14.15 27.15
N ARG A 444 5.39 13.61 27.94
CA ARG A 444 6.71 13.19 27.43
C ARG A 444 6.60 12.19 26.27
N GLY A 445 5.66 11.25 26.33
CA GLY A 445 5.38 10.32 25.22
C GLY A 445 4.94 11.01 23.93
N HIS A 446 4.06 12.02 24.02
CA HIS A 446 3.67 12.83 22.86
C HIS A 446 4.86 13.60 22.27
N ALA A 447 5.68 14.22 23.14
CA ALA A 447 6.85 14.96 22.70
C ALA A 447 7.89 14.05 22.02
N LEU A 448 8.11 12.85 22.56
CA LEU A 448 9.01 11.85 21.96
C LEU A 448 8.50 11.40 20.59
N ALA A 449 7.21 11.06 20.47
CA ALA A 449 6.61 10.63 19.21
C ALA A 449 6.72 11.72 18.12
N LEU A 450 6.45 12.98 18.48
CA LEU A 450 6.61 14.11 17.56
C LEU A 450 8.06 14.28 17.10
N ARG A 451 9.04 14.21 18.01
CA ARG A 451 10.47 14.32 17.64
C ARG A 451 10.90 13.20 16.69
N LEU A 452 10.55 11.95 17.02
CA LEU A 452 10.86 10.80 16.18
C LEU A 452 10.22 10.97 14.79
N PHE A 453 8.98 11.43 14.72
CA PHE A 453 8.33 11.67 13.43
C PHE A 453 9.01 12.75 12.59
N THR A 454 9.44 13.86 13.21
CA THR A 454 10.14 14.93 12.48
C THR A 454 11.55 14.55 12.04
N SER A 455 12.12 13.49 12.62
CA SER A 455 13.43 12.97 12.27
C SER A 455 13.37 12.04 11.06
N ARG A 456 14.49 11.38 10.74
CA ARG A 456 14.53 10.37 9.68
C ARG A 456 13.60 9.19 9.97
N MET A 457 13.13 8.98 11.21
CA MET A 457 12.19 7.90 11.54
C MET A 457 10.78 8.10 10.96
N GLY A 458 10.40 9.33 10.59
CA GLY A 458 9.06 9.63 10.06
C GLY A 458 8.66 8.78 8.85
N HIS A 459 9.61 8.48 7.95
CA HIS A 459 9.32 7.66 6.77
C HIS A 459 8.99 6.20 7.14
N LYS A 460 9.69 5.60 8.11
CA LYS A 460 9.41 4.23 8.58
C LYS A 460 8.02 4.12 9.22
N VAL A 461 7.61 5.18 9.93
CA VAL A 461 6.27 5.30 10.52
C VAL A 461 5.19 5.36 9.42
N ASN A 462 5.38 6.15 8.37
CA ASN A 462 4.39 6.27 7.29
C ASN A 462 4.38 5.08 6.34
N SER A 463 5.55 4.52 6.00
CA SER A 463 5.69 3.42 5.06
C SER A 463 4.84 2.21 5.47
N ALA A 464 4.87 1.80 6.74
CA ALA A 464 4.05 0.69 7.22
C ALA A 464 2.54 0.96 7.08
N LEU A 465 2.10 2.22 7.22
CA LEU A 465 0.69 2.61 7.01
C LEU A 465 0.32 2.57 5.52
N HIS A 466 1.23 2.94 4.61
CA HIS A 466 0.99 2.91 3.16
C HIS A 466 0.88 1.50 2.58
N PHE A 467 1.65 0.55 3.13
CA PHE A 467 1.58 -0.87 2.79
C PHE A 467 0.37 -1.56 3.42
N GLY A 468 -0.13 -1.01 4.53
CA GLY A 468 -1.27 -1.53 5.28
C GLY A 468 -0.84 -2.57 6.32
N CYS A 469 -1.37 -2.46 7.54
CA CYS A 469 -1.04 -3.37 8.65
C CYS A 469 -2.13 -4.40 8.88
N ALA A 470 -1.79 -5.55 9.44
CA ALA A 470 -2.69 -6.68 9.69
C ALA A 470 -2.36 -7.38 11.02
N PRO A 471 -3.24 -8.21 11.62
CA PRO A 471 -2.89 -8.96 12.83
C PRO A 471 -1.68 -9.90 12.67
N ASP A 472 -1.46 -10.42 11.47
CA ASP A 472 -0.31 -11.24 11.07
C ASP A 472 0.94 -10.41 10.72
N ARG A 473 0.76 -9.13 10.42
CA ARG A 473 1.83 -8.16 10.16
C ARG A 473 1.48 -6.81 10.81
N PRO A 474 1.57 -6.70 12.15
CA PRO A 474 1.21 -5.46 12.83
C PRO A 474 2.18 -4.35 12.45
N HIS A 475 1.75 -3.11 12.69
CA HIS A 475 2.64 -1.97 12.53
C HIS A 475 3.89 -2.16 13.42
N PRO A 476 5.11 -1.82 12.95
CA PRO A 476 6.35 -1.98 13.74
C PRO A 476 6.39 -1.04 14.96
N TYR A 477 5.84 0.17 14.83
CA TYR A 477 5.85 1.23 15.84
C TYR A 477 4.44 1.69 16.29
N PRO A 478 3.58 0.80 16.82
CA PRO A 478 2.17 1.12 17.08
C PRO A 478 1.96 2.18 18.18
N ALA A 479 2.72 2.15 19.27
CA ALA A 479 2.66 3.14 20.35
C ALA A 479 3.10 4.52 19.85
N THR A 480 4.16 4.59 19.03
CA THR A 480 4.58 5.85 18.38
C THR A 480 3.45 6.42 17.54
N VAL A 481 2.79 5.64 16.67
CA VAL A 481 1.66 6.13 15.86
C VAL A 481 0.49 6.58 16.72
N ILE A 482 0.13 5.82 17.76
CA ILE A 482 -0.99 6.16 18.66
C ILE A 482 -0.75 7.50 19.35
N LEU A 483 0.43 7.68 19.94
CA LEU A 483 0.79 8.90 20.67
C LEU A 483 1.00 10.08 19.71
N LEU A 484 1.57 9.84 18.53
CA LEU A 484 1.72 10.87 17.49
C LEU A 484 0.36 11.37 17.02
N ASN A 485 -0.56 10.47 16.68
CA ASN A 485 -1.91 10.84 16.25
C ASN A 485 -2.64 11.63 17.34
N ASP A 486 -2.58 11.20 18.60
CA ASP A 486 -3.17 11.96 19.72
C ASP A 486 -2.53 13.34 19.90
N ALA A 487 -1.19 13.43 19.78
CA ALA A 487 -0.45 14.67 19.89
C ALA A 487 -0.82 15.68 18.78
N VAL A 488 -0.94 15.23 17.54
CA VAL A 488 -1.31 16.07 16.38
C VAL A 488 -2.70 16.67 16.56
N TRP A 489 -3.69 15.86 16.98
CA TRP A 489 -5.05 16.36 17.22
C TRP A 489 -5.10 17.36 18.39
N LYS A 490 -4.39 17.08 19.49
CA LYS A 490 -4.30 18.00 20.64
C LYS A 490 -3.62 19.31 20.27
N LEU A 491 -2.52 19.25 19.50
CA LEU A 491 -1.82 20.43 19.02
C LEU A 491 -2.67 21.26 18.07
N SER A 492 -3.34 20.63 17.10
CA SER A 492 -4.24 21.32 16.19
C SER A 492 -5.32 22.10 16.97
N ALA A 493 -6.00 21.43 17.92
CA ALA A 493 -7.01 22.08 18.75
C ALA A 493 -6.45 23.25 19.59
N ALA A 494 -5.28 23.10 20.20
CA ALA A 494 -4.66 24.17 20.99
C ALA A 494 -4.23 25.36 20.13
N GLN A 495 -3.70 25.11 18.93
CA GLN A 495 -3.29 26.15 17.99
C GLN A 495 -4.50 26.93 17.44
N VAL A 496 -5.62 26.24 17.17
CA VAL A 496 -6.90 26.89 16.82
C VAL A 496 -7.39 27.78 17.96
N GLU A 497 -7.42 27.28 19.19
CA GLU A 497 -7.86 28.07 20.34
C GLU A 497 -6.93 29.27 20.63
N GLU A 498 -5.62 29.13 20.41
CA GLU A 498 -4.68 30.27 20.51
C GLU A 498 -5.05 31.36 19.49
N ARG A 499 -5.32 30.98 18.23
CA ARG A 499 -5.73 31.94 17.18
C ARG A 499 -7.05 32.62 17.51
N HIS A 500 -8.07 31.86 17.91
CA HIS A 500 -9.37 32.42 18.33
C HIS A 500 -9.24 33.34 19.56
N THR A 501 -8.36 33.01 20.50
CA THR A 501 -8.10 33.86 21.67
C THR A 501 -7.43 35.17 21.30
N LEU A 502 -6.47 35.14 20.36
CA LEU A 502 -5.85 36.36 19.83
C LEU A 502 -6.87 37.23 19.09
N GLN A 503 -7.74 36.65 18.27
CA GLN A 503 -8.81 37.38 17.59
C GLN A 503 -9.78 38.04 18.59
N ARG A 504 -10.24 37.30 19.61
CA ARG A 504 -11.12 37.85 20.66
C ARG A 504 -10.44 38.98 21.44
N THR A 505 -9.15 38.81 21.76
CA THR A 505 -8.35 39.82 22.46
C THR A 505 -8.18 41.07 21.60
N HIS A 506 -7.89 40.91 20.31
CA HIS A 506 -7.79 42.02 19.36
C HIS A 506 -9.11 42.80 19.27
N ALA A 507 -10.25 42.10 19.11
CA ALA A 507 -11.56 42.74 19.08
C ALA A 507 -11.89 43.48 20.39
N SER A 508 -11.56 42.89 21.55
CA SER A 508 -11.75 43.52 22.86
C SER A 508 -10.88 44.77 23.04
N LEU A 509 -9.64 44.75 22.55
CA LEU A 509 -8.73 45.90 22.64
C LEU A 509 -9.20 47.04 21.72
N LEU A 510 -9.71 46.74 20.53
CA LEU A 510 -10.29 47.74 19.62
C LEU A 510 -11.54 48.39 20.22
N GLU A 511 -12.46 47.60 20.78
CA GLU A 511 -13.66 48.15 21.44
C GLU A 511 -13.28 48.95 22.68
N GLY A 512 -12.30 48.48 23.45
CA GLY A 512 -11.75 49.19 24.61
C GLY A 512 -11.09 50.52 24.23
N ALA A 513 -10.40 50.57 23.08
CA ALA A 513 -9.83 51.81 22.56
C ALA A 513 -10.90 52.79 22.08
N ARG A 514 -11.97 52.29 21.43
CA ARG A 514 -13.12 53.10 21.02
C ARG A 514 -13.80 53.75 22.23
N LYS A 515 -14.08 52.97 23.28
CA LYS A 515 -14.69 53.48 24.52
C LYS A 515 -13.83 54.53 25.21
N ALA A 516 -12.52 54.27 25.37
CA ALA A 516 -11.60 55.24 25.97
C ALA A 516 -11.57 56.58 25.20
N LYS A 517 -11.63 56.49 23.86
CA LYS A 517 -11.73 57.67 23.00
C LYS A 517 -13.07 58.41 23.16
N ASP A 518 -14.18 57.68 23.26
CA ASP A 518 -15.51 58.26 23.51
C ASP A 518 -15.58 58.92 24.91
N ASP A 519 -14.85 58.38 25.88
CA ASP A 519 -14.72 58.92 27.25
C ASP A 519 -13.71 60.09 27.36
N GLY A 520 -13.00 60.43 26.27
CA GLY A 520 -12.01 61.52 26.21
C GLY A 520 -10.64 61.18 26.80
N ASP A 521 -10.35 59.91 27.06
CA ASP A 521 -9.05 59.40 27.51
C ASP A 521 -8.21 58.96 26.30
N ASP A 522 -7.63 59.95 25.60
CA ASP A 522 -6.84 59.74 24.40
C ASP A 522 -5.57 58.91 24.64
N ASP A 523 -5.00 58.97 25.86
CA ASP A 523 -3.79 58.24 26.23
C ASP A 523 -4.08 56.72 26.38
N GLU A 524 -5.17 56.36 27.07
CA GLU A 524 -5.58 54.96 27.19
C GLU A 524 -6.07 54.39 25.84
N ALA A 525 -6.74 55.21 25.02
CA ALA A 525 -7.11 54.83 23.66
C ALA A 525 -5.88 54.52 22.80
N ALA A 526 -4.83 55.35 22.86
CA ALA A 526 -3.58 55.14 22.14
C ALA A 526 -2.84 53.87 22.62
N ARG A 527 -2.79 53.63 23.94
CA ARG A 527 -2.15 52.44 24.52
C ARG A 527 -2.84 51.15 24.08
N ARG A 528 -4.18 51.11 24.13
CA ARG A 528 -4.97 49.94 23.68
C ARG A 528 -4.85 49.70 22.18
N MET A 529 -4.79 50.76 21.37
CA MET A 529 -4.53 50.63 19.92
C MET A 529 -3.15 50.06 19.63
N GLN A 530 -2.12 50.41 20.41
CA GLN A 530 -0.79 49.85 20.26
C GLN A 530 -0.77 48.35 20.61
N GLN A 531 -1.40 47.96 21.72
CA GLN A 531 -1.56 46.55 22.09
C GLN A 531 -2.37 45.76 21.05
N ALA A 532 -3.43 46.36 20.48
CA ALA A 532 -4.20 45.74 19.41
C ALA A 532 -3.32 45.45 18.18
N LYS A 533 -2.46 46.39 17.78
CA LYS A 533 -1.50 46.18 16.67
C LYS A 533 -0.52 45.04 16.95
N GLU A 534 -0.02 44.92 18.19
CA GLU A 534 0.88 43.83 18.58
C GLU A 534 0.19 42.47 18.53
N VAL A 535 -1.06 42.40 19.00
CA VAL A 535 -1.89 41.17 18.95
C VAL A 535 -2.24 40.82 17.49
N ASP A 536 -2.59 41.79 16.66
CA ASP A 536 -2.85 41.60 15.23
C ASP A 536 -1.60 41.10 14.48
N ALA A 537 -0.43 41.66 14.79
CA ALA A 537 0.83 41.19 14.23
C ALA A 537 1.15 39.74 14.65
N LYS A 538 0.91 39.39 15.94
CA LYS A 538 1.06 38.01 16.41
C LYS A 538 0.07 37.08 15.72
N TYR A 539 -1.20 37.47 15.61
CA TYR A 539 -2.23 36.70 14.91
C TYR A 539 -1.84 36.42 13.45
N LYS A 540 -1.44 37.45 12.69
CA LYS A 540 -0.97 37.32 11.30
C LYS A 540 0.25 36.42 11.13
N SER A 541 1.12 36.35 12.14
CA SER A 541 2.28 35.43 12.10
C SER A 541 1.89 33.95 12.26
N LEU A 542 0.76 33.69 12.93
CA LEU A 542 0.20 32.34 13.15
C LEU A 542 -0.81 31.95 12.07
N GLU A 543 -1.41 32.93 11.40
CA GLU A 543 -2.33 32.73 10.28
C GLU A 543 -1.57 32.17 9.08
N CYS A 544 -1.76 30.88 8.81
CA CYS A 544 -1.19 30.23 7.65
C CYS A 544 -2.29 29.49 6.89
N THR A 545 -2.66 30.06 5.74
CA THR A 545 -3.74 29.55 4.90
C THR A 545 -3.23 28.74 3.72
N THR A 546 -1.92 28.77 3.43
CA THR A 546 -1.32 28.12 2.27
C THR A 546 -0.12 27.28 2.68
N PHE A 547 -0.15 26.00 2.32
CA PHE A 547 0.93 25.05 2.52
C PHE A 547 1.34 24.40 1.20
N TRP A 548 2.54 23.85 1.16
CA TRP A 548 3.13 23.24 -0.01
C TRP A 548 3.59 21.82 0.31
N ARG A 549 3.36 20.92 -0.63
CA ARG A 549 3.86 19.54 -0.60
C ARG A 549 4.20 19.11 -2.02
N SER A 550 5.35 18.48 -2.22
CA SER A 550 5.63 17.86 -3.51
C SER A 550 4.89 16.53 -3.61
N VAL A 551 4.55 16.14 -4.81
CA VAL A 551 3.95 14.84 -5.08
C VAL A 551 4.61 14.19 -6.25
N PHE A 552 4.61 12.87 -6.25
CA PHE A 552 5.20 12.07 -7.28
C PHE A 552 4.16 11.09 -7.81
N SER A 553 4.25 10.75 -9.10
CA SER A 553 3.34 9.82 -9.78
C SER A 553 1.84 10.17 -9.76
N CYS A 554 1.47 11.41 -9.44
CA CYS A 554 0.07 11.83 -9.41
C CYS A 554 -0.47 12.08 -10.83
N ASN A 555 -1.23 11.11 -11.36
CA ASN A 555 -1.91 11.22 -12.65
C ASN A 555 -2.94 12.38 -12.63
N PRO A 556 -2.84 13.38 -13.52
CA PRO A 556 -3.71 14.55 -13.47
C PRO A 556 -5.18 14.27 -13.75
N MET A 557 -5.48 13.31 -14.63
CA MET A 557 -6.84 12.94 -14.98
C MET A 557 -7.53 12.23 -13.81
N GLU A 558 -6.86 11.24 -13.22
CA GLU A 558 -7.34 10.51 -12.05
C GLU A 558 -7.50 11.43 -10.84
N PHE A 559 -6.51 12.28 -10.57
CA PHE A 559 -6.60 13.23 -9.46
C PHE A 559 -7.78 14.19 -9.62
N LYS A 560 -8.04 14.66 -10.84
CA LYS A 560 -9.18 15.55 -11.12
C LYS A 560 -10.53 14.85 -10.91
N GLN A 561 -10.61 13.56 -11.19
CA GLN A 561 -11.83 12.76 -11.06
C GLN A 561 -12.09 12.32 -9.62
N ARG A 562 -11.06 11.83 -8.91
CA ARG A 562 -11.21 11.11 -7.64
C ARG A 562 -10.63 11.84 -6.43
N GLY A 563 -9.79 12.86 -6.65
CA GLY A 563 -8.92 13.39 -5.61
C GLY A 563 -7.93 12.33 -5.10
N CYS A 564 -7.26 12.59 -3.98
CA CYS A 564 -6.43 11.57 -3.35
C CYS A 564 -6.40 11.68 -1.83
N THR A 565 -6.07 10.59 -1.17
CA THR A 565 -5.95 10.43 0.27
C THR A 565 -4.51 10.08 0.63
N GLU A 566 -4.02 10.74 1.69
CA GLU A 566 -2.82 10.33 2.41
C GLU A 566 -3.22 9.39 3.57
N ILE A 567 -2.87 8.10 3.46
CA ILE A 567 -3.18 7.11 4.51
C ILE A 567 -2.30 7.35 5.74
N GLY A 568 -1.06 7.79 5.55
CA GLY A 568 -0.13 8.12 6.64
C GLY A 568 -0.32 9.55 7.16
N PHE A 569 0.63 10.03 7.94
CA PHE A 569 0.68 11.43 8.36
C PHE A 569 1.12 12.31 7.18
N MET A 570 0.34 13.37 6.90
CA MET A 570 0.63 14.26 5.78
C MET A 570 1.47 15.47 6.21
N SER A 571 2.80 15.36 6.12
CA SER A 571 3.71 16.50 6.30
C SER A 571 3.62 17.48 5.12
N VAL A 572 3.59 18.77 5.44
CA VAL A 572 3.50 19.92 4.53
C VAL A 572 4.37 21.07 5.07
N CYS A 573 4.79 22.00 4.23
CA CYS A 573 5.61 23.13 4.65
C CYS A 573 5.02 24.48 4.21
N LYS A 574 5.40 25.56 4.89
CA LYS A 574 5.00 26.93 4.53
C LYS A 574 5.67 27.43 3.26
N HIS A 575 6.90 27.00 3.03
CA HIS A 575 7.74 27.54 1.97
C HIS A 575 7.75 26.65 0.73
N LYS A 576 7.22 27.18 -0.38
CA LYS A 576 7.30 26.54 -1.70
C LYS A 576 8.71 26.10 -2.08
N ALA A 577 9.73 26.87 -1.68
CA ALA A 577 11.13 26.54 -1.96
C ALA A 577 11.57 25.21 -1.34
N ALA A 578 11.17 24.92 -0.10
CA ALA A 578 11.48 23.67 0.58
C ALA A 578 10.79 22.46 -0.09
N ALA A 579 9.52 22.60 -0.49
CA ALA A 579 8.82 21.56 -1.25
C ALA A 579 9.46 21.32 -2.64
N LYS A 580 9.91 22.39 -3.31
CA LYS A 580 10.57 22.32 -4.61
C LYS A 580 11.94 21.64 -4.53
N GLU A 581 12.68 21.82 -3.44
CA GLU A 581 13.97 21.16 -3.25
C GLU A 581 13.82 19.65 -3.09
N HIS A 582 12.83 19.19 -2.33
CA HIS A 582 12.52 17.75 -2.23
C HIS A 582 12.10 17.15 -3.57
N LEU A 583 11.34 17.91 -4.39
CA LEU A 583 11.03 17.48 -5.75
C LEU A 583 12.29 17.34 -6.62
N ARG A 584 13.25 18.27 -6.50
CA ARG A 584 14.54 18.19 -7.20
C ARG A 584 15.33 16.95 -6.82
N GLN A 585 15.42 16.64 -5.53
CA GLN A 585 16.13 15.46 -5.03
C GLN A 585 15.59 14.15 -5.64
N ILE A 586 14.26 14.01 -5.71
CA ILE A 586 13.62 12.82 -6.31
C ILE A 586 13.89 12.71 -7.81
N GLU A 587 13.78 13.83 -8.53
CA GLU A 587 14.09 13.82 -9.97
C GLU A 587 15.57 13.52 -10.24
N MET A 588 16.48 13.99 -9.39
CA MET A 588 17.91 13.64 -9.46
C MET A 588 18.15 12.14 -9.24
N LEU A 589 17.57 11.56 -8.18
CA LEU A 589 17.63 10.12 -7.89
C LEU A 589 17.16 9.28 -9.09
N ARG A 590 16.06 9.68 -9.74
CA ARG A 590 15.50 8.95 -10.90
C ARG A 590 16.32 9.10 -12.18
N SER A 591 16.94 10.27 -12.38
CA SER A 591 17.75 10.51 -13.58
C SER A 591 19.08 9.74 -13.60
N GLY A 592 19.38 8.98 -12.53
CA GLY A 592 20.68 8.31 -12.35
C GLY A 592 21.85 9.30 -12.23
N ARG A 593 21.57 10.59 -11.99
CA ARG A 593 22.57 11.66 -11.83
C ARG A 593 22.86 11.92 -10.35
N SER A 594 22.92 10.89 -9.52
CA SER A 594 23.52 11.03 -8.18
C SER A 594 25.01 11.24 -8.34
N GLN A 595 25.58 12.15 -7.55
CA GLN A 595 27.01 12.49 -7.58
C GLN A 595 27.90 11.44 -6.89
N ASP A 596 27.31 10.35 -6.42
CA ASP A 596 27.99 9.23 -5.78
C ASP A 596 27.80 7.98 -6.65
N GLU A 597 28.86 7.64 -7.38
CA GLU A 597 29.04 6.35 -8.04
C GLU A 597 29.42 5.31 -6.98
N GLU A 598 28.45 4.52 -6.53
CA GLU A 598 28.59 3.13 -6.02
C GLU A 598 27.31 2.76 -5.25
N ASN A 599 26.26 2.39 -5.99
CA ASN A 599 25.42 1.24 -5.68
C ASN A 599 24.42 1.03 -6.81
N ASP A 600 24.51 -0.16 -7.39
CA ASP A 600 23.63 -0.71 -8.41
C ASP A 600 22.18 -0.82 -7.89
N GLU A 601 21.21 -0.33 -8.65
CA GLU A 601 20.20 -1.19 -9.29
C GLU A 601 19.23 -0.34 -10.14
N VAL A 602 18.94 -0.89 -11.32
CA VAL A 602 18.34 -0.24 -12.48
C VAL A 602 16.83 -0.12 -12.33
N TYR A 603 16.30 1.11 -12.27
CA TYR A 603 14.86 1.39 -12.33
C TYR A 603 14.41 1.74 -13.76
N LEU A 604 13.57 0.88 -14.34
CA LEU A 604 12.80 1.08 -15.58
C LEU A 604 11.39 0.47 -15.37
N PRO A 605 10.37 0.79 -16.19
CA PRO A 605 9.75 2.07 -16.54
C PRO A 605 8.28 2.13 -16.05
N LEU A 606 7.61 3.25 -16.34
CA LEU A 606 6.18 3.54 -16.17
C LEU A 606 5.22 2.33 -16.22
N ALA A 607 4.40 2.18 -15.18
CA ALA A 607 3.11 1.48 -15.11
C ALA A 607 2.72 0.59 -16.32
N PRO A 608 2.97 -0.73 -16.29
CA PRO A 608 2.34 -1.64 -17.23
C PRO A 608 0.87 -1.82 -16.83
N GLY A 609 -0.06 -1.47 -17.71
CA GLY A 609 -1.47 -1.86 -17.54
C GLY A 609 -2.51 -0.95 -18.20
N TRP A 610 -2.24 0.35 -18.38
CA TRP A 610 -3.28 1.27 -18.85
C TRP A 610 -3.49 1.29 -20.38
N ASN A 611 -2.52 0.81 -21.17
CA ASN A 611 -2.63 0.85 -22.63
C ASN A 611 -3.45 -0.31 -23.24
N ALA A 612 -3.83 -1.33 -22.48
CA ALA A 612 -4.48 -2.52 -23.05
C ALA A 612 -6.01 -2.38 -23.19
N HIS A 613 -6.67 -1.54 -22.39
CA HIS A 613 -8.15 -1.49 -22.36
C HIS A 613 -8.80 -0.33 -23.12
N PHE A 614 -8.04 0.66 -23.59
CA PHE A 614 -8.56 1.68 -24.53
C PHE A 614 -8.56 1.21 -26.00
N ALA A 615 -8.08 0.00 -26.27
CA ALA A 615 -8.16 -0.62 -27.59
C ALA A 615 -9.32 -1.61 -27.62
N SER A 616 -10.55 -1.13 -27.80
CA SER A 616 -11.56 -1.96 -28.45
C SER A 616 -12.37 -1.17 -29.47
N LYS A 617 -12.47 -1.79 -30.65
CA LYS A 617 -13.41 -1.56 -31.77
C LYS A 617 -13.01 -0.53 -32.83
N ASP A 618 -12.15 -0.95 -33.77
CA ASP A 618 -12.49 -1.18 -35.19
C ASP A 618 -11.22 -1.49 -36.01
N PRO A 619 -11.11 -2.62 -36.74
CA PRO A 619 -9.96 -2.90 -37.61
C PRO A 619 -10.01 -2.16 -38.97
N GLY A 620 -10.82 -1.08 -39.07
CA GLY A 620 -11.10 -0.38 -40.32
C GLY A 620 -10.59 1.06 -40.42
N GLU A 621 -10.15 1.69 -39.33
CA GLU A 621 -9.72 3.10 -39.38
C GLU A 621 -8.20 3.25 -39.27
N THR A 622 -7.66 3.98 -40.24
CA THR A 622 -6.29 4.49 -40.32
C THR A 622 -5.70 4.81 -38.96
N GLN A 623 -4.52 4.25 -38.67
CA GLN A 623 -3.66 4.64 -37.55
C GLN A 623 -3.70 6.15 -37.34
N PRO A 624 -4.09 6.66 -36.15
CA PRO A 624 -3.85 8.04 -35.84
C PRO A 624 -2.33 8.19 -35.65
N LYS A 625 -1.67 8.79 -36.65
CA LYS A 625 -0.38 9.45 -36.47
C LYS A 625 -0.58 10.59 -35.47
N GLY A 626 -0.48 10.28 -34.20
CA GLY A 626 -0.45 11.23 -33.11
C GLY A 626 0.38 10.65 -31.99
N LYS A 627 1.54 11.25 -31.70
CA LYS A 627 2.22 11.02 -30.43
C LYS A 627 1.18 11.27 -29.34
N VAL A 628 0.89 10.28 -28.49
CA VAL A 628 0.09 10.50 -27.29
C VAL A 628 0.71 11.72 -26.59
N PRO A 629 -0.03 12.81 -26.37
CA PRO A 629 0.53 13.99 -25.72
C PRO A 629 0.99 13.55 -24.33
N ILE A 630 2.30 13.64 -24.07
CA ILE A 630 2.87 13.40 -22.74
C ILE A 630 2.20 14.40 -21.82
N GLU A 631 1.25 13.93 -21.01
CA GLU A 631 0.52 14.80 -20.12
C GLU A 631 1.48 15.30 -19.05
N ILE A 632 1.56 16.63 -18.88
CA ILE A 632 2.42 17.23 -17.86
C ILE A 632 1.99 16.69 -16.49
N PRO A 633 2.88 16.03 -15.73
CA PRO A 633 2.56 15.42 -14.43
C PRO A 633 2.26 16.47 -13.36
N ILE A 634 1.44 16.10 -12.36
CA ILE A 634 1.32 16.90 -11.14
C ILE A 634 2.49 16.56 -10.25
N HIS A 635 3.25 17.59 -9.87
CA HIS A 635 4.40 17.44 -8.97
C HIS A 635 4.29 18.25 -7.68
N MET A 636 3.25 19.07 -7.54
CA MET A 636 3.11 19.89 -6.35
C MET A 636 1.65 20.21 -6.02
N PHE A 637 1.34 20.12 -4.75
CA PHE A 637 0.10 20.60 -4.17
C PHE A 637 0.33 21.93 -3.46
N LYS A 638 -0.56 22.88 -3.76
CA LYS A 638 -0.77 24.09 -2.97
C LYS A 638 -2.02 23.86 -2.12
N ILE A 639 -1.83 23.50 -0.86
CA ILE A 639 -2.90 23.12 0.05
C ILE A 639 -3.44 24.39 0.72
N LEU A 640 -4.74 24.63 0.56
CA LEU A 640 -5.44 25.81 1.07
C LEU A 640 -6.23 25.45 2.33
N ALA A 641 -5.72 25.84 3.49
CA ALA A 641 -6.44 25.77 4.76
C ALA A 641 -7.31 27.03 4.89
N MET A 642 -8.51 26.97 4.31
CA MET A 642 -9.45 28.09 4.25
C MET A 642 -10.06 28.46 5.60
N THR A 643 -10.05 27.55 6.57
CA THR A 643 -10.53 27.77 7.94
C THR A 643 -9.51 27.23 8.95
N ASP A 644 -9.57 27.75 10.17
CA ASP A 644 -8.68 27.32 11.25
C ASP A 644 -8.85 25.84 11.61
N ASP A 645 -10.08 25.32 11.48
CA ASP A 645 -10.42 23.93 11.82
C ASP A 645 -9.80 22.89 10.87
N ILE A 646 -9.41 23.29 9.67
CA ILE A 646 -8.76 22.42 8.68
C ILE A 646 -7.27 22.73 8.54
N ALA A 647 -6.70 23.54 9.44
CA ALA A 647 -5.27 23.85 9.43
C ALA A 647 -4.45 22.68 10.02
N PRO A 648 -3.29 22.36 9.44
CA PRO A 648 -2.40 21.34 9.98
C PRO A 648 -1.72 21.84 11.26
N ALA A 649 -1.24 20.91 12.08
CA ALA A 649 -0.55 21.24 13.32
C ALA A 649 0.91 21.64 13.03
N SER A 650 1.35 22.80 13.51
CA SER A 650 2.76 23.21 13.44
C SER A 650 3.63 22.34 14.34
N LEU A 651 4.72 21.82 13.79
CA LEU A 651 5.74 21.04 14.50
C LEU A 651 7.06 21.80 14.71
N SER A 652 7.19 23.03 14.19
CA SER A 652 8.45 23.80 14.20
C SER A 652 9.09 23.91 15.58
N PHE A 653 8.30 23.97 16.65
CA PHE A 653 8.80 24.13 18.02
C PHE A 653 9.47 22.87 18.59
N ILE A 654 9.22 21.70 18.01
CA ILE A 654 9.71 20.39 18.50
C ILE A 654 10.49 19.61 17.43
N SER A 655 10.41 20.05 16.17
CA SER A 655 11.07 19.42 15.02
C SER A 655 12.58 19.30 15.23
N THR A 656 13.17 18.22 14.74
CA THR A 656 14.63 18.08 14.59
C THR A 656 15.21 19.08 13.58
N PHE A 657 14.36 19.59 12.67
CA PHE A 657 14.69 20.60 11.66
C PHE A 657 13.68 21.75 11.73
N PRO A 658 13.83 22.69 12.68
CA PRO A 658 12.88 23.80 12.86
C PRO A 658 12.75 24.71 11.64
N GLU A 659 13.84 24.87 10.88
CA GLU A 659 13.93 25.70 9.68
C GLU A 659 13.07 25.19 8.50
N GLU A 660 12.67 23.92 8.53
CA GLU A 660 11.73 23.38 7.53
C GLU A 660 10.32 23.93 7.69
N GLU A 661 10.02 24.53 8.85
CA GLU A 661 8.70 24.98 9.26
C GLU A 661 7.62 23.94 8.95
N GLU A 662 7.84 22.71 9.44
CA GLU A 662 6.96 21.58 9.20
C GLU A 662 5.59 21.76 9.86
N TYR A 663 4.56 21.39 9.11
CA TYR A 663 3.20 21.20 9.57
C TYR A 663 2.75 19.80 9.20
N VAL A 664 1.91 19.18 10.03
CA VAL A 664 1.45 17.82 9.81
C VAL A 664 -0.05 17.72 9.93
N TYR A 665 -0.66 16.89 9.08
CA TYR A 665 -2.00 16.38 9.29
C TYR A 665 -1.97 14.95 9.84
N ALA A 666 -2.97 14.63 10.65
CA ALA A 666 -3.23 13.26 11.09
C ALA A 666 -3.57 12.33 9.90
N PRO A 667 -3.49 11.00 10.07
CA PRO A 667 -3.79 10.01 9.04
C PRO A 667 -5.16 10.16 8.38
N GLY A 668 -5.22 9.88 7.08
CA GLY A 668 -6.47 9.81 6.32
C GLY A 668 -6.99 11.14 5.77
N VAL A 669 -6.12 12.14 5.55
CA VAL A 669 -6.54 13.39 4.90
C VAL A 669 -6.82 13.16 3.43
N PHE A 670 -8.01 13.59 3.01
CA PHE A 670 -8.40 13.61 1.61
C PHE A 670 -8.20 15.00 1.01
N VAL A 671 -7.49 15.12 -0.10
CA VAL A 671 -7.27 16.38 -0.81
C VAL A 671 -8.12 16.44 -2.08
N VAL A 672 -8.94 17.49 -2.16
CA VAL A 672 -9.85 17.72 -3.28
C VAL A 672 -9.14 18.53 -4.37
N PRO A 673 -9.27 18.15 -5.65
CA PRO A 673 -8.67 18.89 -6.76
C PRO A 673 -9.35 20.27 -6.91
N GLY A 674 -8.53 21.31 -7.00
CA GLY A 674 -8.96 22.68 -7.30
C GLY A 674 -8.35 23.18 -8.61
N LYS A 675 -7.84 24.41 -8.58
CA LYS A 675 -7.29 25.06 -9.78
C LYS A 675 -5.92 24.46 -10.16
N ILE A 676 -5.72 24.21 -11.44
CA ILE A 676 -4.45 23.71 -11.98
C ILE A 676 -3.69 24.86 -12.65
N SER A 677 -2.40 24.97 -12.35
CA SER A 677 -1.44 25.86 -13.03
C SER A 677 -0.20 25.07 -13.45
N ALA A 678 0.52 25.51 -14.47
CA ALA A 678 1.77 24.89 -14.90
C ALA A 678 2.96 25.81 -14.62
N GLU A 679 4.08 25.24 -14.20
CA GLU A 679 5.35 25.93 -13.95
C GLU A 679 6.53 25.16 -14.53
N PHE A 680 7.71 25.79 -14.54
CA PHE A 680 8.97 25.19 -14.98
C PHE A 680 9.97 25.09 -13.82
N MET A 681 10.77 24.05 -13.85
CA MET A 681 11.89 23.85 -12.94
C MET A 681 13.13 23.47 -13.72
N GLU A 682 14.23 24.17 -13.44
CA GLU A 682 15.53 23.81 -13.96
C GLU A 682 16.12 22.64 -13.17
N LEU A 683 16.47 21.58 -13.90
CA LEU A 683 17.10 20.35 -13.42
C LEU A 683 18.23 20.00 -14.40
N GLY A 684 19.48 20.07 -13.93
CA GLY A 684 20.66 19.67 -14.72
C GLY A 684 20.80 20.38 -16.08
N GLY A 685 20.39 21.66 -16.17
CA GLY A 685 20.43 22.48 -17.38
C GLY A 685 19.20 22.38 -18.30
N GLU A 686 18.20 21.55 -17.96
CA GLU A 686 16.95 21.42 -18.69
C GLU A 686 15.77 21.99 -17.89
N ASN A 687 14.81 22.63 -18.59
CA ASN A 687 13.58 23.15 -17.98
C ASN A 687 12.47 22.09 -18.07
N ILE A 688 12.18 21.43 -16.96
CA ILE A 688 11.08 20.46 -16.84
C ILE A 688 9.80 21.22 -16.49
N GLN A 689 8.76 21.03 -17.29
CA GLN A 689 7.42 21.56 -17.01
C GLN A 689 6.65 20.64 -16.07
N TYR A 690 5.96 21.20 -15.08
CA TYR A 690 5.14 20.44 -14.13
C TYR A 690 3.86 21.19 -13.73
N LYS A 691 2.82 20.45 -13.32
CA LYS A 691 1.56 21.02 -12.82
C LYS A 691 1.61 21.23 -11.31
N ILE A 692 1.10 22.37 -10.87
CA ILE A 692 0.75 22.70 -9.49
C ILE A 692 -0.76 22.69 -9.40
N VAL A 693 -1.30 21.98 -8.41
CA VAL A 693 -2.74 21.95 -8.16
C VAL A 693 -3.04 22.59 -6.81
N GLU A 694 -3.95 23.56 -6.83
CA GLU A 694 -4.56 24.08 -5.61
C GLU A 694 -5.51 23.02 -5.06
N THR A 695 -5.38 22.69 -3.78
CA THR A 695 -6.16 21.62 -3.14
C THR A 695 -6.75 22.11 -1.84
N VAL A 696 -7.93 21.58 -1.49
CA VAL A 696 -8.56 21.85 -0.19
C VAL A 696 -8.56 20.53 0.60
N PRO A 697 -8.00 20.50 1.81
CA PRO A 697 -7.98 19.30 2.63
C PRO A 697 -9.35 19.08 3.27
N ALA A 698 -9.79 17.82 3.27
CA ALA A 698 -10.88 17.30 4.09
C ALA A 698 -10.25 16.35 5.11
N LEU A 699 -10.36 16.72 6.39
CA LEU A 699 -9.75 15.95 7.48
C LEU A 699 -10.44 14.59 7.65
N GLY A 700 -9.63 13.57 7.94
CA GLY A 700 -10.11 12.25 8.33
C GLY A 700 -10.75 12.24 9.72
N ASN A 701 -11.25 11.08 10.12
CA ASN A 701 -11.80 10.89 11.46
C ASN A 701 -10.69 11.06 12.52
N ASN A 702 -11.03 11.68 13.67
CA ASN A 702 -10.09 11.69 14.79
C ASN A 702 -9.95 10.28 15.39
N LEU A 703 -8.90 9.58 14.96
CA LEU A 703 -8.61 8.20 15.35
C LEU A 703 -8.22 8.04 16.83
N SER A 704 -7.95 9.15 17.56
CA SER A 704 -7.60 9.09 18.99
C SER A 704 -8.82 8.98 19.89
N VAL A 705 -10.02 9.28 19.40
CA VAL A 705 -11.25 9.29 20.19
C VAL A 705 -12.13 8.09 19.83
N GLY A 706 -12.55 7.31 20.83
CA GLY A 706 -13.47 6.19 20.60
C GLY A 706 -14.76 6.63 19.91
N LYS A 707 -15.30 5.83 18.98
CA LYS A 707 -16.48 6.14 18.13
C LYS A 707 -17.71 6.66 18.90
N GLY A 708 -17.80 6.39 20.21
CA GLY A 708 -18.87 6.90 21.09
C GLY A 708 -18.85 8.42 21.35
N ALA A 709 -17.68 9.07 21.34
CA ALA A 709 -17.56 10.50 21.63
C ALA A 709 -17.62 11.40 20.36
N GLN A 710 -17.35 10.86 19.17
CA GLN A 710 -17.51 11.59 17.91
C GLN A 710 -18.98 11.87 17.55
N LYS A 711 -19.92 10.97 17.93
CA LYS A 711 -21.36 11.19 17.73
C LYS A 711 -21.93 12.35 18.55
N ALA A 712 -21.28 12.74 19.65
CA ALA A 712 -21.72 13.86 20.47
C ALA A 712 -21.44 15.22 19.83
N LYS A 713 -20.39 15.35 19.00
CA LYS A 713 -20.05 16.60 18.30
C LYS A 713 -20.76 16.80 16.96
N ALA A 714 -21.18 15.72 16.29
CA ALA A 714 -21.92 15.81 15.03
C ALA A 714 -23.44 16.02 15.23
N GLY A 715 -23.91 16.04 16.48
CA GLY A 715 -25.30 16.26 16.88
C GLY A 715 -25.58 17.60 17.55
N GLU A 716 -24.60 18.52 17.58
CA GLU A 716 -24.76 19.91 18.02
C GLU A 716 -24.83 20.88 16.84
#